data_AF-A0A971A594-F1
#
_entry.id   AF-A0A971A594-F1
#
_cell.length_a   1.000
_cell.length_b   1.000
_cell.length_c   1.000
_cell.angle_alpha   90.00
_cell.angle_beta   90.00
_cell.angle_gamma   90.00
#
_symmetry.space_group_name_H-M   'P 1'
#
loop_
_entity.id
_entity.type
_entity.pdbx_description
1 polymer ?
#
loop_
_entity_poly.entity_id
_entity_poly.type
_entity_poly.pdbx_seq_one_letter_code
_entity_poly.pdbx_strand_id
1 'polypeptide(L)'
;GTHVAGIAAAKGNNGIGITGVNWNAKIMPVKVMQSSGYGSASNIVQGIIYASENGATIINMSIGSYARSLAMEDALANAYATSVLVAAAGNDGLCIGPGLCPDRRLGIPLFPGAISYVIGIEAQPIPPDGFTNFDQDGPVFSQYSDLFNYELSAPGTSMISTIPNGGYRVYSGTSMATPFAAGSIALYREFHPEQSQEMLWGNFINTRNEHIQLKDAIEVEPLPVLSIISHHLVDTLSGDGDGQPDVGETIELWLTVRNTWGQADNVQVKLQLGEFEDPTVANITTNQGTIGSISSYATLTNEYEPFVVEIAEDLVHDRHILFEALAWNEWGNDTIYQPFVLTIQNGTKLSGIMDSTLVLTSTKQYLVNASFKITPNGHLLLEAGTNIILNEPIINDGLIEANGLPDKKVHFFGPKGIFGGGTLKTNEAVFEDFYTFGYSSFIFGASYESKYFFNNTSFNNFQTSFFISRFDTLLLNNCKVQGLLVDIFAYDPNPDGGSKILQSSFDNVSGSDLAGTALVVIDNTNFNRVSGGICLWNSYRSSFVGNNFLSFSNSLAIRGHHYEYITNIPNNYWGSENSEKIQKKLYDFWDNPNLSQIIYEPKLEQPNGDNHACVWKVLVNYKDAQDEYVDPVGVGKQRFDVYFNRAMDTLITPQVSFGVRAPYTQQGVNEDGYWSLDGKIYTVFKTVVLTTGDGINRIRVSGAKELTGWDWEIPVEDQRFEFLIDAAGSASTEFIATPGLGKIFLEWNDNDLEDGLGYNLYRMEHINDSTLTEPILLNNILVLDTLYTDFSVIPGERYYYYYKILRTNMAETDSSRVVSAIPHTASQGDANGDYNVDVLDIVNIVAYMLNNDPQPFIFEAADVNADLTINVLDIVGVVQLVNATKDWIPPVIYRNHEPAYISLDGDKIRIESIGQLTGLQFELHTAFPDLVQLTSLIPGFELAWTRTENGIFALLFNMQGNTIPEGITEIIRIQHSNPDLQWGQMLGADPEGQLVEILTSPLNLEEHIALPVDFTLNVFPNPAKDQVNISYFLPGASEVQI
;
A
#
# COMPACT_ATOMS: atom_id res chain seq x y z
N GLY A 1 14.88 22.87 34.95
CA GLY A 1 16.26 22.49 35.31
C GLY A 1 16.27 21.30 36.25
N THR A 2 16.72 21.48 37.49
CA THR A 2 16.83 20.37 38.48
C THR A 2 15.51 19.63 38.72
N HIS A 3 14.40 20.35 38.90
CA HIS A 3 13.08 19.76 39.10
C HIS A 3 12.64 18.87 37.92
N VAL A 4 12.85 19.36 36.69
CA VAL A 4 12.63 18.61 35.44
C VAL A 4 13.47 17.33 35.39
N ALA A 5 14.78 17.43 35.64
CA ALA A 5 15.68 16.26 35.64
C ALA A 5 15.29 15.21 36.71
N GLY A 6 14.81 15.66 37.87
CA GLY A 6 14.35 14.75 38.92
C GLY A 6 13.08 13.98 38.54
N ILE A 7 12.15 14.59 37.80
CA ILE A 7 10.94 13.89 37.32
C ILE A 7 11.33 12.78 36.35
N ALA A 8 12.24 13.08 35.42
CA ALA A 8 12.67 12.09 34.43
C ALA A 8 13.45 10.92 35.06
N ALA A 9 14.45 11.21 35.90
CA ALA A 9 15.46 10.21 36.29
C ALA A 9 16.03 10.34 37.71
N ALA A 10 15.30 10.89 38.69
CA ALA A 10 15.76 10.81 40.08
C ALA A 10 15.97 9.34 40.51
N LYS A 11 17.12 9.06 41.13
CA LYS A 11 17.46 7.72 41.59
C LYS A 11 16.44 7.25 42.63
N GLY A 12 15.72 6.16 42.34
CA GLY A 12 14.86 5.53 43.32
C GLY A 12 15.55 4.46 44.16
N ASN A 13 14.79 3.94 45.11
CA ASN A 13 15.21 2.91 46.07
C ASN A 13 16.49 3.25 46.87
N ASN A 14 16.71 4.54 47.13
CA ASN A 14 17.84 5.05 47.91
C ASN A 14 17.42 5.58 49.31
N GLY A 15 16.13 5.45 49.66
CA GLY A 15 15.58 5.85 50.96
C GLY A 15 15.37 7.36 51.17
N ILE A 16 15.53 8.20 50.14
CA ILE A 16 15.35 9.67 50.24
C ILE A 16 14.52 10.23 49.10
N GLY A 17 13.71 11.26 49.38
CA GLY A 17 13.13 12.11 48.34
C GLY A 17 12.06 11.46 47.47
N ILE A 18 12.34 11.43 46.16
CA ILE A 18 11.43 11.00 45.09
C ILE A 18 12.12 10.00 44.16
N THR A 19 11.33 9.37 43.31
CA THR A 19 11.76 8.51 42.21
C THR A 19 11.40 9.16 40.89
N GLY A 20 12.34 9.21 39.94
CA GLY A 20 12.04 9.58 38.56
C GLY A 20 11.43 8.42 37.78
N VAL A 21 10.79 8.72 36.65
CA VAL A 21 10.09 7.70 35.84
C VAL A 21 11.05 6.60 35.37
N ASN A 22 12.21 6.97 34.80
CA ASN A 22 13.31 6.03 34.55
C ASN A 22 14.50 6.37 35.46
N TRP A 23 14.56 5.73 36.63
CA TRP A 23 15.62 5.93 37.62
C TRP A 23 17.01 5.38 37.24
N ASN A 24 17.16 4.78 36.06
CA ASN A 24 18.41 4.23 35.52
C ASN A 24 18.93 5.06 34.34
N ALA A 25 18.11 5.96 33.79
CA ALA A 25 18.51 6.88 32.75
C ALA A 25 19.62 7.83 33.23
N LYS A 26 20.55 8.15 32.32
CA LYS A 26 21.58 9.17 32.52
C LYS A 26 21.07 10.52 32.02
N ILE A 27 21.38 11.60 32.75
CA ILE A 27 21.00 12.96 32.37
C ILE A 27 22.19 13.69 31.75
N MET A 28 22.00 14.25 30.55
CA MET A 28 22.92 15.22 29.92
C MET A 28 22.39 16.64 30.16
N PRO A 29 22.94 17.41 31.13
CA PRO A 29 22.44 18.75 31.43
C PRO A 29 22.95 19.78 30.42
N VAL A 30 22.07 20.25 29.53
CA VAL A 30 22.38 21.34 28.58
C VAL A 30 21.67 22.62 29.01
N LYS A 31 22.43 23.62 29.45
CA LYS A 31 21.87 24.89 29.95
C LYS A 31 21.79 25.94 28.84
N VAL A 32 20.59 26.12 28.27
CA VAL A 32 20.31 27.15 27.25
C VAL A 32 19.52 28.35 27.78
N MET A 33 19.08 28.29 29.04
CA MET A 33 18.23 29.31 29.67
C MET A 33 18.97 30.05 30.80
N GLN A 34 18.66 31.34 30.94
CA GLN A 34 19.07 32.17 32.08
C GLN A 34 18.22 31.89 33.32
N SER A 35 18.65 32.35 34.50
CA SER A 35 17.90 32.21 35.74
C SER A 35 16.56 32.96 35.75
N SER A 36 16.39 33.94 34.85
CA SER A 36 15.14 34.67 34.62
C SER A 36 14.09 33.87 33.86
N GLY A 37 14.44 32.71 33.29
CA GLY A 37 13.55 31.93 32.42
C GLY A 37 13.57 32.36 30.95
N TYR A 38 14.50 33.22 30.54
CA TYR A 38 14.68 33.62 29.13
C TYR A 38 15.91 32.95 28.49
N GLY A 39 15.84 32.66 27.19
CA GLY A 39 16.93 32.15 26.37
C GLY A 39 16.81 32.65 24.93
N SER A 40 17.93 32.77 24.21
CA SER A 40 17.90 33.13 22.79
C SER A 40 17.71 31.87 21.94
N ALA A 41 17.01 32.01 20.80
CA ALA A 41 16.86 30.93 19.83
C ALA A 41 18.22 30.37 19.39
N SER A 42 19.24 31.22 19.21
CA SER A 42 20.61 30.80 18.86
C SER A 42 21.24 29.85 19.88
N ASN A 43 21.07 30.10 21.18
CA ASN A 43 21.63 29.24 22.23
C ASN A 43 20.84 27.92 22.34
N ILE A 44 19.53 27.97 22.11
CA ILE A 44 18.67 26.79 22.09
C ILE A 44 19.07 25.88 20.93
N VAL A 45 19.24 26.42 19.73
CA VAL A 45 19.73 25.71 18.53
C VAL A 45 21.06 25.01 18.81
N GLN A 46 22.05 25.74 19.34
CA GLN A 46 23.34 25.14 19.70
C GLN A 46 23.22 24.03 20.75
N GLY A 47 22.30 24.17 21.70
CA GLY A 47 22.03 23.15 22.71
C GLY A 47 21.40 21.88 22.14
N ILE A 48 20.48 22.01 21.17
CA ILE A 48 19.86 20.87 20.47
C ILE A 48 20.91 20.11 19.65
N ILE A 49 21.71 20.83 18.86
CA ILE A 49 22.81 20.26 18.07
C ILE A 49 23.79 19.53 18.98
N TYR A 50 24.26 20.18 20.05
CA TYR A 50 25.18 19.58 21.01
C TYR A 50 24.60 18.29 21.63
N ALA A 51 23.32 18.30 22.03
CA ALA A 51 22.71 17.13 22.65
C ALA A 51 22.66 15.93 21.68
N SER A 52 22.19 16.15 20.45
CA SER A 52 22.11 15.12 19.42
C SER A 52 23.50 14.56 19.06
N GLU A 53 24.47 15.44 18.78
CA GLU A 53 25.83 15.04 18.40
C GLU A 53 26.59 14.30 19.51
N ASN A 54 26.21 14.52 20.78
CA ASN A 54 26.79 13.84 21.92
C ASN A 54 25.98 12.60 22.37
N GLY A 55 25.07 12.10 21.53
CA GLY A 55 24.38 10.82 21.72
C GLY A 55 23.23 10.86 22.72
N ALA A 56 22.56 12.00 22.88
CA ALA A 56 21.33 12.06 23.66
C ALA A 56 20.23 11.25 22.95
N THR A 57 19.76 10.16 23.55
CA THR A 57 18.65 9.36 22.96
C THR A 57 17.32 10.10 22.99
N ILE A 58 17.13 11.01 23.96
CA ILE A 58 15.89 11.77 24.16
C ILE A 58 16.27 13.20 24.55
N ILE A 59 15.67 14.18 23.87
CA ILE A 59 15.86 15.61 24.16
C ILE A 59 14.55 16.16 24.74
N ASN A 60 14.54 16.38 26.06
CA ASN A 60 13.44 17.05 26.76
C ASN A 60 13.59 18.58 26.69
N MET A 61 12.58 19.24 26.14
CA MET A 61 12.53 20.69 25.92
C MET A 61 11.37 21.34 26.68
N SER A 62 11.63 21.75 27.92
CA SER A 62 10.69 22.56 28.71
C SER A 62 10.83 24.06 28.36
N ILE A 63 10.71 24.39 27.07
CA ILE A 63 10.83 25.73 26.49
C ILE A 63 9.73 25.94 25.45
N GLY A 64 9.37 27.19 25.17
CA GLY A 64 8.33 27.50 24.18
C GLY A 64 8.32 28.97 23.72
N SER A 65 7.86 29.20 22.50
CA SER A 65 7.65 30.51 21.89
C SER A 65 6.51 30.44 20.87
N TYR A 66 5.66 31.47 20.84
CA TYR A 66 4.64 31.63 19.78
C TYR A 66 5.22 32.11 18.45
N ALA A 67 6.47 32.59 18.45
CA ALA A 67 7.21 32.87 17.22
C ALA A 67 7.91 31.61 16.72
N ARG A 68 7.58 31.20 15.50
CA ARG A 68 8.22 30.09 14.77
C ARG A 68 9.65 30.46 14.37
N SER A 69 10.59 29.51 14.49
CA SER A 69 11.99 29.72 14.14
C SER A 69 12.48 28.60 13.23
N LEU A 70 12.69 28.93 11.94
CA LEU A 70 13.16 27.96 10.95
C LEU A 70 14.52 27.35 11.31
N ALA A 71 15.45 28.15 11.86
CA ALA A 71 16.74 27.63 12.32
C ALA A 71 16.60 26.62 13.48
N MET A 72 15.59 26.78 14.34
CA MET A 72 15.29 25.80 15.39
C MET A 72 14.66 24.54 14.82
N GLU A 73 13.74 24.67 13.87
CA GLU A 73 13.19 23.52 13.13
C GLU A 73 14.27 22.73 12.40
N ASP A 74 15.21 23.38 11.70
CA ASP A 74 16.30 22.68 11.02
C ASP A 74 17.19 21.91 12.01
N ALA A 75 17.49 22.50 13.17
CA ALA A 75 18.25 21.82 14.22
C ALA A 75 17.49 20.64 14.82
N LEU A 76 16.18 20.77 15.01
CA LEU A 76 15.31 19.69 15.50
C LEU A 76 15.18 18.59 14.45
N ALA A 77 15.02 18.93 13.17
CA ALA A 77 14.95 17.99 12.08
C ALA A 77 16.20 17.11 12.02
N ASN A 78 17.38 17.71 12.15
CA ASN A 78 18.64 16.96 12.23
C ASN A 78 18.73 16.11 13.52
N ALA A 79 18.24 16.62 14.65
CA ALA A 79 18.23 15.87 15.91
C ALA A 79 17.25 14.68 15.90
N TYR A 80 16.15 14.76 15.17
CA TYR A 80 15.15 13.68 15.04
C TYR A 80 15.76 12.39 14.48
N ALA A 81 16.81 12.50 13.65
CA ALA A 81 17.53 11.35 13.10
C ALA A 81 18.11 10.40 14.17
N THR A 82 18.45 10.92 15.35
CA THR A 82 19.15 10.17 16.41
C THR A 82 18.47 10.23 17.76
N SER A 83 17.53 11.17 17.93
CA SER A 83 16.95 11.54 19.23
C SER A 83 15.44 11.62 19.15
N VAL A 84 14.75 11.09 20.16
CA VAL A 84 13.32 11.40 20.35
C VAL A 84 13.18 12.80 20.94
N LEU A 85 12.39 13.65 20.30
CA LEU A 85 12.20 15.04 20.69
C LEU A 85 10.91 15.18 21.48
N VAL A 86 10.98 15.76 22.69
CA VAL A 86 9.82 15.91 23.57
C VAL A 86 9.75 17.35 24.08
N ALA A 87 8.65 18.06 23.86
CA ALA A 87 8.52 19.47 24.22
C ALA A 87 7.21 19.82 24.92
N ALA A 88 7.19 20.92 25.64
CA ALA A 88 6.01 21.40 26.36
C ALA A 88 5.01 22.09 25.42
N ALA A 89 3.71 21.81 25.56
CA ALA A 89 2.65 22.48 24.80
C ALA A 89 2.43 23.96 25.21
N GLY A 90 2.81 24.35 26.43
CA GLY A 90 2.65 25.71 26.97
C GLY A 90 1.75 25.81 28.19
N ASN A 91 1.63 27.01 28.77
CA ASN A 91 0.92 27.23 30.04
C ASN A 91 -0.04 28.44 30.00
N ASP A 92 -0.55 28.78 28.81
CA ASP A 92 -1.37 29.98 28.58
C ASP A 92 -2.87 29.63 28.46
N GLY A 93 -3.23 28.35 28.60
CA GLY A 93 -4.60 27.86 28.46
C GLY A 93 -5.16 28.00 27.05
N LEU A 94 -4.30 28.09 26.03
CA LEU A 94 -4.70 28.32 24.65
C LEU A 94 -4.80 27.02 23.87
N CYS A 95 -5.84 26.91 23.06
CA CYS A 95 -5.96 25.87 22.06
C CYS A 95 -4.95 26.11 20.91
N ILE A 96 -4.51 25.05 20.22
CA ILE A 96 -3.48 25.16 19.17
C ILE A 96 -3.99 25.92 17.93
N GLY A 97 -5.30 25.89 17.64
CA GLY A 97 -5.89 26.44 16.41
C GLY A 97 -5.81 25.48 15.21
N PRO A 98 -6.12 25.90 13.97
CA PRO A 98 -6.46 27.26 13.54
C PRO A 98 -7.85 27.69 14.01
N GLY A 99 -8.04 29.00 14.22
CA GLY A 99 -9.33 29.58 14.59
C GLY A 99 -9.43 30.00 16.05
N LEU A 100 -10.65 30.04 16.59
CA LEU A 100 -10.93 30.50 17.95
C LEU A 100 -11.06 29.33 18.92
N CYS A 101 -10.45 29.47 20.09
CA CYS A 101 -10.64 28.56 21.21
C CYS A 101 -12.07 28.65 21.78
N PRO A 102 -12.51 27.69 22.60
CA PRO A 102 -13.84 27.70 23.22
C PRO A 102 -14.15 28.99 24.01
N ASP A 103 -13.12 29.63 24.56
CA ASP A 103 -13.21 30.92 25.28
C ASP A 103 -13.10 32.16 24.37
N ARG A 104 -13.10 31.96 23.05
CA ARG A 104 -13.00 32.98 21.98
C ARG A 104 -11.66 33.69 21.87
N ARG A 105 -10.60 33.21 22.54
CA ARG A 105 -9.23 33.65 22.23
C ARG A 105 -8.77 33.03 20.92
N LEU A 106 -7.87 33.72 20.21
CA LEU A 106 -7.26 33.18 19.00
C LEU A 106 -6.34 32.01 19.37
N GLY A 107 -6.58 30.85 18.78
CA GLY A 107 -5.70 29.68 18.89
C GLY A 107 -4.39 29.95 18.17
N ILE A 108 -3.28 29.54 18.78
CA ILE A 108 -1.94 29.79 18.26
C ILE A 108 -0.98 28.67 18.70
N PRO A 109 -0.22 28.08 17.76
CA PRO A 109 0.72 27.01 18.08
C PRO A 109 1.93 27.53 18.86
N LEU A 110 2.39 26.74 19.84
CA LEU A 110 3.60 27.03 20.60
C LEU A 110 4.76 26.14 20.13
N PHE A 111 5.86 26.75 19.69
CA PHE A 111 7.04 26.06 19.19
C PHE A 111 8.11 25.89 20.28
N PRO A 112 8.83 24.75 20.33
CA PRO A 112 8.80 23.65 19.36
C PRO A 112 7.71 22.58 19.60
N GLY A 113 6.91 22.69 20.66
CA GLY A 113 5.91 21.68 21.03
C GLY A 113 4.88 21.35 19.95
N ALA A 114 4.54 22.31 19.09
CA ALA A 114 3.58 22.14 18.02
C ALA A 114 4.16 21.52 16.73
N ILE A 115 5.48 21.32 16.64
CA ILE A 115 6.12 20.80 15.43
C ILE A 115 5.81 19.30 15.32
N SER A 116 5.29 18.85 14.18
CA SER A 116 4.73 17.50 14.03
C SER A 116 5.69 16.33 14.23
N TYR A 117 7.00 16.55 14.32
CA TYR A 117 8.00 15.51 14.64
C TYR A 117 8.64 15.73 16.03
N VAL A 118 8.03 16.58 16.85
CA VAL A 118 8.34 16.79 18.25
C VAL A 118 7.11 16.38 19.05
N ILE A 119 7.28 15.48 20.02
CA ILE A 119 6.15 15.04 20.86
C ILE A 119 5.78 16.20 21.81
N GLY A 120 4.71 16.91 21.47
CA GLY A 120 4.10 17.98 22.25
C GLY A 120 3.33 17.42 23.45
N ILE A 121 3.69 17.89 24.65
CA ILE A 121 3.15 17.37 25.90
C ILE A 121 2.27 18.40 26.61
N GLU A 122 0.99 18.05 26.74
CA GLU A 122 0.00 18.71 27.59
C GLU A 122 0.11 18.26 29.06
N ALA A 123 -0.38 19.08 29.98
CA ALA A 123 -0.36 18.78 31.41
C ALA A 123 -1.72 18.32 31.93
N GLN A 124 -1.71 17.19 32.63
CA GLN A 124 -2.89 16.63 33.31
C GLN A 124 -2.62 16.37 34.80
N PRO A 125 -3.67 16.28 35.65
CA PRO A 125 -5.04 16.69 35.35
C PRO A 125 -5.14 18.21 35.15
N ILE A 126 -6.05 18.66 34.29
CA ILE A 126 -6.32 20.09 34.06
C ILE A 126 -7.01 20.69 35.30
N PRO A 127 -6.43 21.70 35.98
CA PRO A 127 -7.09 22.35 37.11
C PRO A 127 -8.28 23.22 36.63
N PRO A 128 -9.22 23.61 37.52
CA PRO A 128 -10.40 24.39 37.14
C PRO A 128 -10.12 25.69 36.38
N ASP A 129 -9.01 26.37 36.69
CA ASP A 129 -8.58 27.60 36.02
C ASP A 129 -7.74 27.37 34.75
N GLY A 130 -7.53 26.10 34.35
CA GLY A 130 -6.94 25.64 33.08
C GLY A 130 -5.70 26.40 32.60
N PHE A 131 -4.49 25.89 32.90
CA PHE A 131 -3.26 26.49 32.39
C PHE A 131 -2.71 25.82 31.12
N THR A 132 -2.98 24.53 30.88
CA THR A 132 -2.34 23.83 29.76
C THR A 132 -2.82 24.39 28.44
N ASN A 133 -1.89 24.66 27.52
CA ASN A 133 -2.30 24.71 26.13
C ASN A 133 -2.76 23.30 25.72
N PHE A 134 -3.67 23.22 24.75
CA PHE A 134 -4.28 21.96 24.36
C PHE A 134 -4.53 21.89 22.85
N ASP A 135 -4.57 20.68 22.33
CA ASP A 135 -4.90 20.37 20.96
C ASP A 135 -6.37 19.94 20.89
N GLN A 136 -7.13 20.58 20.00
CA GLN A 136 -8.57 20.34 19.89
C GLN A 136 -8.93 19.34 18.78
N ASP A 137 -8.01 19.07 17.86
CA ASP A 137 -8.21 18.24 16.67
C ASP A 137 -7.16 17.10 16.51
N GLY A 138 -6.10 17.14 17.31
CA GLY A 138 -5.07 16.09 17.41
C GLY A 138 -5.52 14.80 18.11
N PRO A 139 -4.60 13.82 18.26
CA PRO A 139 -3.15 13.92 18.08
C PRO A 139 -2.65 13.41 16.71
N VAL A 140 -3.55 12.89 15.87
CA VAL A 140 -3.20 12.28 14.57
C VAL A 140 -3.65 13.12 13.36
N PHE A 141 -4.41 14.18 13.60
CA PHE A 141 -4.96 15.07 12.59
C PHE A 141 -4.74 16.52 12.99
N SER A 142 -4.45 17.38 12.01
CA SER A 142 -4.45 18.83 12.20
C SER A 142 -5.01 19.51 10.97
N GLN A 143 -5.73 20.61 11.18
CA GLN A 143 -6.19 21.49 10.09
C GLN A 143 -5.09 22.43 9.53
N TYR A 144 -3.94 22.54 10.20
CA TYR A 144 -2.79 23.25 9.63
C TYR A 144 -2.20 22.47 8.45
N SER A 145 -1.81 23.17 7.39
CA SER A 145 -1.08 22.60 6.26
C SER A 145 0.26 21.98 6.67
N ASP A 146 0.89 22.53 7.72
CA ASP A 146 2.14 22.03 8.32
C ASP A 146 1.88 20.92 9.36
N LEU A 147 0.63 20.48 9.55
CA LEU A 147 0.22 19.40 10.44
C LEU A 147 0.63 19.60 11.92
N PHE A 148 0.59 20.82 12.44
CA PHE A 148 0.97 21.12 13.82
C PHE A 148 0.02 20.50 14.85
N ASN A 149 0.55 19.78 15.85
CA ASN A 149 -0.22 19.05 16.86
C ASN A 149 0.44 19.08 18.25
N TYR A 150 -0.31 18.71 19.29
CA TYR A 150 0.23 18.22 20.57
C TYR A 150 -0.21 16.76 20.79
N GLU A 151 0.74 15.84 20.80
CA GLU A 151 0.41 14.42 20.64
C GLU A 151 -0.02 13.72 21.91
N LEU A 152 0.52 14.11 23.06
CA LEU A 152 0.31 13.40 24.32
C LEU A 152 0.03 14.36 25.46
N SER A 153 -0.56 13.80 26.51
CA SER A 153 -0.76 14.45 27.79
C SER A 153 -0.09 13.62 28.88
N ALA A 154 0.50 14.28 29.88
CA ALA A 154 1.20 13.60 30.98
C ALA A 154 0.96 14.29 32.34
N PRO A 155 1.19 13.58 33.46
CA PRO A 155 1.15 14.18 34.79
C PRO A 155 2.04 15.42 34.91
N GLY A 156 1.40 16.59 35.06
CA GLY A 156 2.07 17.89 35.11
C GLY A 156 1.57 18.82 36.22
N THR A 157 0.48 18.46 36.90
CA THR A 157 -0.13 19.29 37.95
C THR A 157 0.25 18.78 39.34
N SER A 158 0.72 19.66 40.22
CA SER A 158 1.10 19.36 41.61
C SER A 158 2.21 18.29 41.75
N MET A 159 3.23 18.37 40.88
CA MET A 159 4.34 17.43 40.82
C MET A 159 5.45 17.78 41.81
N ILE A 160 5.74 16.88 42.77
CA ILE A 160 6.89 16.98 43.67
C ILE A 160 8.17 16.51 42.97
N SER A 161 9.24 17.31 43.01
CA SER A 161 10.56 16.90 42.52
C SER A 161 11.71 17.69 43.15
N THR A 162 12.92 17.31 42.79
CA THR A 162 14.19 17.85 43.30
C THR A 162 14.38 19.33 42.99
N ILE A 163 15.02 20.07 43.88
CA ILE A 163 15.48 21.44 43.65
C ILE A 163 16.97 21.55 44.00
N PRO A 164 17.68 22.62 43.57
CA PRO A 164 19.08 22.80 43.92
C PRO A 164 19.32 22.72 45.43
N ASN A 165 20.51 22.26 45.82
CA ASN A 165 20.95 22.10 47.21
C ASN A 165 20.19 21.03 48.03
N GLY A 166 19.67 19.98 47.38
CA GLY A 166 19.18 18.77 48.05
C GLY A 166 17.75 18.83 48.60
N GLY A 167 16.95 19.83 48.19
CA GLY A 167 15.55 19.96 48.60
C GLY A 167 14.55 19.34 47.61
N TYR A 168 13.27 19.42 47.98
CA TYR A 168 12.13 18.99 47.15
C TYR A 168 11.02 20.05 47.17
N ARG A 169 10.31 20.22 46.05
CA ARG A 169 9.20 21.18 45.95
C ARG A 169 8.15 20.71 44.95
N VAL A 170 6.90 21.11 45.18
CA VAL A 170 5.77 20.91 44.28
C VAL A 170 5.69 22.04 43.26
N TYR A 171 5.62 21.72 41.97
CA TYR A 171 5.34 22.66 40.87
C TYR A 171 4.27 22.09 39.93
N SER A 172 3.61 22.97 39.18
CA SER A 172 2.63 22.63 38.13
C SER A 172 3.04 23.26 36.82
N GLY A 173 2.90 22.54 35.71
CA GLY A 173 3.13 23.06 34.36
C GLY A 173 3.33 21.95 33.34
N THR A 174 3.17 22.27 32.05
CA THR A 174 3.61 21.40 30.94
C THR A 174 5.10 21.11 31.02
N SER A 175 5.90 22.02 31.60
CA SER A 175 7.30 21.78 31.95
C SER A 175 7.55 20.62 32.92
N MET A 176 6.55 20.19 33.70
CA MET A 176 6.62 19.01 34.57
C MET A 176 6.08 17.76 33.87
N ALA A 177 5.12 17.91 32.96
CA ALA A 177 4.59 16.85 32.13
C ALA A 177 5.62 16.34 31.10
N THR A 178 6.34 17.26 30.43
CA THR A 178 7.38 16.91 29.43
C THR A 178 8.44 15.94 29.96
N PRO A 179 9.09 16.15 31.13
CA PRO A 179 10.08 15.21 31.64
C PRO A 179 9.48 13.90 32.15
N PHE A 180 8.19 13.90 32.53
CA PHE A 180 7.51 12.65 32.84
C PHE A 180 7.39 11.81 31.57
N ALA A 181 6.89 12.39 30.48
CA ALA A 181 6.82 11.75 29.17
C ALA A 181 8.20 11.31 28.66
N ALA A 182 9.22 12.16 28.74
CA ALA A 182 10.58 11.83 28.34
C ALA A 182 11.15 10.66 29.16
N GLY A 183 10.88 10.59 30.46
CA GLY A 183 11.26 9.45 31.30
C GLY A 183 10.49 8.17 30.95
N SER A 184 9.20 8.28 30.60
CA SER A 184 8.39 7.16 30.11
C SER A 184 8.94 6.60 28.79
N ILE A 185 9.25 7.47 27.83
CA ILE A 185 9.87 7.11 26.55
C ILE A 185 11.25 6.48 26.77
N ALA A 186 12.03 6.99 27.73
CA ALA A 186 13.31 6.40 28.09
C ALA A 186 13.16 4.97 28.59
N LEU A 187 12.17 4.70 29.45
CA LEU A 187 11.90 3.35 29.94
C LEU A 187 11.35 2.45 28.83
N TYR A 188 10.46 2.96 27.99
CA TYR A 188 9.94 2.24 26.83
C TYR A 188 11.05 1.73 25.92
N ARG A 189 12.04 2.58 25.59
CA ARG A 189 13.19 2.19 24.76
C ARG A 189 14.12 1.16 25.40
N GLU A 190 14.05 0.94 26.72
CA GLU A 190 14.78 -0.18 27.35
C GLU A 190 14.11 -1.53 27.05
N PHE A 191 12.80 -1.56 26.83
CA PHE A 191 12.06 -2.77 26.45
C PHE A 191 12.03 -2.97 24.92
N HIS A 192 12.02 -1.88 24.16
CA HIS A 192 11.89 -1.87 22.70
C HIS A 192 13.03 -1.10 22.02
N PRO A 193 14.29 -1.58 22.07
CA PRO A 193 15.46 -0.83 21.61
C PRO A 193 15.53 -0.65 20.08
N GLU A 194 14.98 -1.60 19.32
CA GLU A 194 15.08 -1.64 17.84
C GLU A 194 13.84 -1.06 17.14
N GLN A 195 12.77 -0.74 17.88
CA GLN A 195 11.56 -0.18 17.28
C GLN A 195 11.78 1.24 16.73
N SER A 196 11.14 1.49 15.59
CA SER A 196 11.11 2.81 14.95
C SER A 196 10.47 3.86 15.85
N GLN A 197 10.81 5.13 15.62
CA GLN A 197 10.17 6.23 16.34
C GLN A 197 8.68 6.30 16.01
N GLU A 198 8.29 6.01 14.77
CA GLU A 198 6.90 6.00 14.30
C GLU A 198 6.05 4.97 15.07
N MET A 199 6.58 3.76 15.27
CA MET A 199 5.90 2.74 16.08
C MET A 199 5.78 3.18 17.54
N LEU A 200 6.84 3.78 18.10
CA LEU A 200 6.81 4.36 19.44
C LEU A 200 5.69 5.42 19.56
N TRP A 201 5.59 6.35 18.60
CA TRP A 201 4.53 7.36 18.60
C TRP A 201 3.14 6.72 18.56
N GLY A 202 2.94 5.75 17.65
CA GLY A 202 1.69 5.01 17.54
C GLY A 202 1.30 4.31 18.84
N ASN A 203 2.25 3.64 19.51
CA ASN A 203 2.00 2.95 20.78
C ASN A 203 1.59 3.91 21.89
N PHE A 204 2.29 5.04 22.05
CA PHE A 204 1.92 6.03 23.06
C PHE A 204 0.59 6.73 22.75
N ILE A 205 0.28 6.99 21.48
CA ILE A 205 -0.95 7.68 21.08
C ILE A 205 -2.17 6.79 21.23
N ASN A 206 -2.09 5.51 20.82
CA ASN A 206 -3.24 4.61 20.78
C ASN A 206 -3.52 3.91 22.12
N THR A 207 -2.56 3.91 23.05
CA THR A 207 -2.76 3.34 24.41
C THR A 207 -3.07 4.39 25.48
N ARG A 208 -3.00 5.68 25.15
CA ARG A 208 -3.31 6.74 26.11
C ARG A 208 -4.79 6.76 26.48
N ASN A 209 -5.08 7.33 27.65
CA ASN A 209 -6.42 7.78 28.01
C ASN A 209 -6.42 9.31 28.17
N GLU A 210 -6.74 9.83 29.36
CA GLU A 210 -6.51 11.22 29.72
C GLU A 210 -5.02 11.59 29.72
N HIS A 211 -4.11 10.63 29.96
CA HIS A 211 -2.66 10.82 29.91
C HIS A 211 -1.93 9.53 29.50
N ILE A 212 -0.61 9.61 29.32
CA ILE A 212 0.26 8.47 29.01
C ILE A 212 -0.02 7.27 29.94
N GLN A 213 -0.21 6.10 29.34
CA GLN A 213 -0.30 4.80 30.00
C GLN A 213 0.93 3.97 29.62
N LEU A 214 2.04 4.14 30.35
CA LEU A 214 3.33 3.55 29.97
C LEU A 214 3.32 2.02 29.93
N LYS A 215 2.61 1.38 30.86
CA LYS A 215 2.51 -0.08 30.89
C LYS A 215 1.83 -0.60 29.62
N ASP A 216 0.69 -0.01 29.29
CA ASP A 216 -0.09 -0.38 28.11
C ASP A 216 0.71 -0.11 26.84
N ALA A 217 1.41 1.03 26.74
CA ALA A 217 2.31 1.31 25.62
C ALA A 217 3.40 0.24 25.44
N ILE A 218 4.01 -0.26 26.54
CA ILE A 218 5.05 -1.30 26.47
C ILE A 218 4.47 -2.66 26.06
N GLU A 219 3.28 -3.00 26.54
CA GLU A 219 2.68 -4.34 26.37
C GLU A 219 1.78 -4.44 25.11
N VAL A 220 1.49 -3.33 24.42
CA VAL A 220 0.56 -3.31 23.30
C VAL A 220 1.13 -4.03 22.08
N GLU A 221 0.25 -4.75 21.42
CA GLU A 221 0.45 -5.31 20.09
C GLU A 221 -0.14 -4.32 19.05
N PRO A 222 0.69 -3.69 18.21
CA PRO A 222 0.24 -2.63 17.31
C PRO A 222 -0.69 -3.15 16.20
N LEU A 223 -1.91 -2.62 16.12
CA LEU A 223 -2.85 -2.94 15.04
C LEU A 223 -2.93 -1.79 14.02
N PRO A 224 -3.07 -2.10 12.71
CA PRO A 224 -3.31 -1.11 11.65
C PRO A 224 -4.39 -0.10 11.96
N VAL A 225 -4.09 1.18 11.74
CA VAL A 225 -5.10 2.26 11.76
C VAL A 225 -5.02 3.02 10.44
N LEU A 226 -5.81 2.54 9.49
CA LEU A 226 -5.85 3.06 8.13
C LEU A 226 -6.79 4.29 8.04
N SER A 227 -6.59 5.14 7.03
CA SER A 227 -7.46 6.27 6.70
C SER A 227 -7.31 6.64 5.22
N ILE A 228 -8.41 6.91 4.53
CA ILE A 228 -8.37 7.46 3.16
C ILE A 228 -8.22 8.98 3.29
N ILE A 229 -7.09 9.52 2.81
CA ILE A 229 -6.75 10.94 3.02
C ILE A 229 -6.95 11.81 1.78
N SER A 230 -6.99 11.21 0.59
CA SER A 230 -7.29 11.91 -0.66
C SER A 230 -7.71 10.94 -1.78
N HIS A 231 -8.34 11.49 -2.80
CA HIS A 231 -8.50 10.87 -4.11
C HIS A 231 -7.82 11.78 -5.15
N HIS A 232 -7.33 11.17 -6.22
CA HIS A 232 -6.79 11.86 -7.39
C HIS A 232 -7.59 11.43 -8.61
N LEU A 233 -7.92 12.39 -9.47
CA LEU A 233 -8.69 12.18 -10.68
C LEU A 233 -7.80 12.47 -11.88
N VAL A 234 -7.78 11.56 -12.84
CA VAL A 234 -7.11 11.69 -14.12
C VAL A 234 -8.14 11.67 -15.23
N ASP A 235 -8.12 12.74 -16.01
CA ASP A 235 -9.11 13.08 -17.04
C ASP A 235 -8.48 13.07 -18.44
N THR A 236 -7.57 12.12 -18.70
CA THR A 236 -6.88 12.03 -20.00
C THR A 236 -7.34 10.85 -20.86
N LEU A 237 -8.15 9.94 -20.29
CA LEU A 237 -8.59 8.71 -20.94
C LEU A 237 -9.95 8.89 -21.65
N SER A 238 -9.92 9.53 -22.81
CA SER A 238 -11.15 9.96 -23.51
C SER A 238 -11.88 11.11 -22.81
N GLY A 239 -11.16 11.87 -21.98
CA GLY A 239 -11.60 13.15 -21.40
C GLY A 239 -10.95 14.35 -22.09
N ASP A 240 -11.42 15.56 -21.78
CA ASP A 240 -10.94 16.81 -22.38
C ASP A 240 -9.70 17.40 -21.69
N GLY A 241 -9.27 16.81 -20.58
CA GLY A 241 -8.03 17.11 -19.88
C GLY A 241 -8.10 18.37 -19.03
N ASP A 242 -9.30 18.81 -18.65
CA ASP A 242 -9.51 19.99 -17.84
C ASP A 242 -9.46 19.73 -16.32
N GLY A 243 -9.37 18.45 -15.93
CA GLY A 243 -9.25 17.99 -14.56
C GLY A 243 -10.60 17.90 -13.83
N GLN A 244 -11.72 17.94 -14.56
CA GLN A 244 -13.06 17.69 -14.06
C GLN A 244 -13.73 16.59 -14.90
N PRO A 245 -14.58 15.75 -14.29
CA PRO A 245 -15.29 14.74 -15.05
C PRO A 245 -16.52 15.33 -15.77
N ASP A 246 -16.60 15.14 -17.09
CA ASP A 246 -17.73 15.52 -17.93
C ASP A 246 -18.62 14.34 -18.35
N VAL A 247 -19.81 14.69 -18.81
CA VAL A 247 -20.78 13.74 -19.37
C VAL A 247 -20.19 12.99 -20.57
N GLY A 248 -20.19 11.66 -20.48
CA GLY A 248 -19.68 10.75 -21.52
C GLY A 248 -18.18 10.43 -21.42
N GLU A 249 -17.47 10.97 -20.44
CA GLU A 249 -16.04 10.72 -20.28
C GLU A 249 -15.73 9.44 -19.50
N THR A 250 -14.52 8.92 -19.70
CA THR A 250 -13.95 7.88 -18.85
C THR A 250 -12.81 8.48 -18.04
N ILE A 251 -12.94 8.45 -16.73
CA ILE A 251 -11.92 8.96 -15.81
C ILE A 251 -11.20 7.80 -15.11
N GLU A 252 -9.94 8.05 -14.77
CA GLU A 252 -9.21 7.23 -13.79
C GLU A 252 -9.27 7.92 -12.42
N LEU A 253 -9.46 7.12 -11.38
CA LEU A 253 -9.46 7.60 -10.00
C LEU A 253 -8.63 6.67 -9.13
N TRP A 254 -7.72 7.24 -8.35
CA TRP A 254 -7.00 6.49 -7.33
C TRP A 254 -7.07 7.19 -5.97
N LEU A 255 -6.93 6.40 -4.92
CA LEU A 255 -6.98 6.81 -3.53
C LEU A 255 -5.58 6.85 -2.95
N THR A 256 -5.40 7.75 -1.99
CA THR A 256 -4.25 7.73 -1.09
C THR A 256 -4.72 7.26 0.27
N VAL A 257 -4.15 6.15 0.73
CA VAL A 257 -4.40 5.58 2.06
C VAL A 257 -3.20 5.85 2.95
N ARG A 258 -3.48 6.27 4.17
CA ARG A 258 -2.49 6.47 5.24
C ARG A 258 -2.67 5.40 6.29
N ASN A 259 -1.57 4.84 6.78
CA ASN A 259 -1.55 4.05 7.99
C ASN A 259 -0.96 4.88 9.13
N THR A 260 -1.61 4.97 10.29
CA THR A 260 -1.14 5.77 11.44
C THR A 260 -0.66 4.93 12.62
N TRP A 261 -0.81 3.60 12.56
CA TRP A 261 -0.35 2.70 13.62
C TRP A 261 -0.26 1.25 13.10
N GLY A 262 0.56 0.40 13.72
CA GLY A 262 0.74 -0.99 13.27
C GLY A 262 1.30 -1.13 11.86
N GLN A 263 1.57 -2.37 11.44
CA GLN A 263 1.93 -2.71 10.07
C GLN A 263 0.67 -3.18 9.34
N ALA A 264 0.30 -2.50 8.24
CA ALA A 264 -0.87 -2.85 7.46
C ALA A 264 -0.42 -3.60 6.20
N ASP A 265 -0.52 -4.92 6.23
CA ASP A 265 -0.18 -5.79 5.10
C ASP A 265 -1.40 -5.97 4.17
N ASN A 266 -1.15 -6.14 2.86
CA ASN A 266 -2.16 -6.34 1.81
C ASN A 266 -3.38 -5.39 1.89
N VAL A 267 -3.13 -4.08 1.88
CA VAL A 267 -4.22 -3.09 1.87
C VAL A 267 -4.92 -3.12 0.52
N GLN A 268 -6.23 -3.31 0.56
CA GLN A 268 -7.15 -3.37 -0.57
C GLN A 268 -8.07 -2.15 -0.55
N VAL A 269 -8.45 -1.68 -1.73
CA VAL A 269 -9.40 -0.58 -1.90
C VAL A 269 -10.51 -0.92 -2.87
N LYS A 270 -11.68 -0.32 -2.63
CA LYS A 270 -12.86 -0.46 -3.49
C LYS A 270 -13.54 0.89 -3.67
N LEU A 271 -14.05 1.12 -4.88
CA LEU A 271 -14.92 2.23 -5.21
C LEU A 271 -16.33 1.72 -5.52
N GLN A 272 -17.35 2.37 -4.97
CA GLN A 272 -18.74 2.12 -5.33
C GLN A 272 -19.55 3.41 -5.33
N LEU A 273 -20.74 3.38 -5.94
CA LEU A 273 -21.71 4.47 -5.81
C LEU A 273 -22.32 4.46 -4.40
N GLY A 274 -22.74 5.64 -3.92
CA GLY A 274 -23.45 5.78 -2.65
C GLY A 274 -24.69 4.89 -2.57
N GLU A 275 -25.05 4.42 -1.37
CA GLU A 275 -26.17 3.48 -1.14
C GLU A 275 -27.48 3.90 -1.84
N PHE A 276 -27.76 5.21 -1.88
CA PHE A 276 -28.98 5.78 -2.48
C PHE A 276 -28.73 6.48 -3.83
N GLU A 277 -27.56 6.33 -4.42
CA GLU A 277 -27.21 6.95 -5.69
C GLU A 277 -27.81 6.16 -6.86
N ASP A 278 -28.18 6.86 -7.94
CA ASP A 278 -28.76 6.24 -9.12
C ASP A 278 -27.70 5.42 -9.88
N PRO A 279 -27.85 4.09 -10.06
CA PRO A 279 -26.83 3.25 -10.68
C PRO A 279 -26.61 3.53 -12.17
N THR A 280 -27.46 4.35 -12.80
CA THR A 280 -27.33 4.71 -14.22
C THR A 280 -26.39 5.89 -14.47
N VAL A 281 -25.93 6.58 -13.43
CA VAL A 281 -25.14 7.82 -13.58
C VAL A 281 -23.67 7.59 -13.94
N ALA A 282 -23.12 6.44 -13.56
CA ALA A 282 -21.75 6.07 -13.87
C ALA A 282 -21.59 4.56 -13.86
N ASN A 283 -20.71 4.07 -14.71
CA ASN A 283 -20.33 2.66 -14.81
C ASN A 283 -18.87 2.50 -14.33
N ILE A 284 -18.69 1.84 -13.19
CA ILE A 284 -17.37 1.58 -12.61
C ILE A 284 -16.86 0.25 -13.17
N THR A 285 -15.97 0.30 -14.16
CA THR A 285 -15.46 -0.89 -14.85
C THR A 285 -14.35 -1.58 -14.08
N THR A 286 -13.52 -0.80 -13.39
CA THR A 286 -12.54 -1.30 -12.39
C THR A 286 -12.90 -0.70 -11.05
N ASN A 287 -13.50 -1.50 -10.17
CA ASN A 287 -14.04 -1.05 -8.89
C ASN A 287 -13.22 -1.48 -7.67
N GLN A 288 -12.17 -2.27 -7.87
CA GLN A 288 -11.25 -2.75 -6.83
C GLN A 288 -9.82 -2.57 -7.32
N GLY A 289 -8.91 -2.31 -6.37
CA GLY A 289 -7.48 -2.21 -6.62
C GLY A 289 -6.69 -2.55 -5.35
N THR A 290 -5.45 -2.98 -5.54
CA THR A 290 -4.53 -3.28 -4.46
C THR A 290 -3.62 -2.07 -4.20
N ILE A 291 -3.43 -1.73 -2.93
CA ILE A 291 -2.44 -0.76 -2.48
C ILE A 291 -1.14 -1.47 -2.06
N GLY A 292 -1.23 -2.58 -1.33
CA GLY A 292 -0.08 -3.32 -0.80
C GLY A 292 0.23 -2.97 0.66
N SER A 293 1.45 -3.27 1.13
CA SER A 293 1.89 -3.02 2.50
C SER A 293 2.13 -1.54 2.80
N ILE A 294 1.59 -1.05 3.92
CA ILE A 294 1.78 0.31 4.41
C ILE A 294 2.32 0.27 5.84
N SER A 295 3.57 0.69 6.02
CA SER A 295 4.16 0.79 7.35
C SER A 295 3.52 1.88 8.22
N SER A 296 3.80 1.87 9.52
CA SER A 296 3.26 2.85 10.45
C SER A 296 3.66 4.28 10.06
N TYR A 297 2.68 5.18 10.03
CA TYR A 297 2.76 6.57 9.54
C TYR A 297 2.97 6.77 8.04
N ALA A 298 3.11 5.69 7.26
CA ALA A 298 3.29 5.78 5.82
C ALA A 298 1.99 6.00 5.06
N THR A 299 2.15 6.40 3.79
CA THR A 299 1.06 6.57 2.82
C THR A 299 1.39 5.81 1.55
N LEU A 300 0.35 5.30 0.91
CA LEU A 300 0.46 4.59 -0.36
C LEU A 300 -0.80 4.83 -1.21
N THR A 301 -0.68 4.63 -2.52
CA THR A 301 -1.75 4.85 -3.50
C THR A 301 -1.97 3.62 -4.35
N ASN A 302 -3.19 3.44 -4.89
CA ASN A 302 -3.46 2.44 -5.93
C ASN A 302 -3.25 3.00 -7.34
N GLU A 303 -2.25 3.87 -7.53
CA GLU A 303 -1.96 4.49 -8.83
C GLU A 303 -1.65 3.47 -9.94
N TYR A 304 -1.14 2.28 -9.57
CA TYR A 304 -0.87 1.18 -10.52
C TYR A 304 -2.11 0.35 -10.87
N GLU A 305 -3.15 0.41 -10.04
CA GLU A 305 -4.43 -0.26 -10.24
C GLU A 305 -5.56 0.75 -9.99
N PRO A 306 -5.64 1.83 -10.80
CA PRO A 306 -6.62 2.88 -10.59
C PRO A 306 -8.03 2.36 -10.88
N PHE A 307 -9.02 2.96 -10.24
CA PHE A 307 -10.41 2.75 -10.62
C PHE A 307 -10.68 3.41 -11.95
N VAL A 308 -11.50 2.78 -12.76
CA VAL A 308 -11.93 3.31 -14.06
C VAL A 308 -13.43 3.52 -14.01
N VAL A 309 -13.87 4.76 -14.25
CA VAL A 309 -15.27 5.18 -14.14
C VAL A 309 -15.69 5.85 -15.44
N GLU A 310 -16.70 5.30 -16.08
CA GLU A 310 -17.36 5.87 -17.26
C GLU A 310 -18.60 6.65 -16.83
N ILE A 311 -18.66 7.95 -17.16
CA ILE A 311 -19.75 8.84 -16.80
C ILE A 311 -20.86 8.79 -17.86
N ALA A 312 -22.12 8.68 -17.45
CA ALA A 312 -23.24 8.54 -18.37
C ALA A 312 -23.42 9.75 -19.30
N GLU A 313 -23.87 9.51 -20.54
CA GLU A 313 -24.00 10.51 -21.62
C GLU A 313 -25.20 11.48 -21.48
N ASP A 314 -26.15 11.23 -20.57
CA ASP A 314 -27.42 11.96 -20.47
C ASP A 314 -27.67 12.64 -19.12
N LEU A 315 -26.61 12.95 -18.37
CA LEU A 315 -26.73 13.63 -17.08
C LEU A 315 -26.99 15.13 -17.22
N VAL A 316 -27.70 15.71 -16.26
CA VAL A 316 -27.84 17.17 -16.17
C VAL A 316 -26.51 17.83 -15.75
N HIS A 317 -26.30 19.08 -16.16
CA HIS A 317 -25.14 19.87 -15.72
C HIS A 317 -25.14 20.06 -14.20
N ASP A 318 -23.95 20.13 -13.59
CA ASP A 318 -23.71 20.17 -12.14
C ASP A 318 -24.31 18.97 -11.37
N ARG A 319 -24.38 17.80 -12.01
CA ARG A 319 -24.84 16.58 -11.33
C ARG A 319 -23.78 16.14 -10.33
N HIS A 320 -24.07 16.29 -9.05
CA HIS A 320 -23.27 15.73 -7.96
C HIS A 320 -23.47 14.22 -7.87
N ILE A 321 -22.45 13.40 -8.13
CA ILE A 321 -22.50 11.95 -7.93
C ILE A 321 -21.77 11.61 -6.62
N LEU A 322 -22.46 10.92 -5.72
CA LEU A 322 -21.89 10.42 -4.47
C LEU A 322 -21.17 9.08 -4.72
N PHE A 323 -19.87 9.06 -4.44
CA PHE A 323 -19.05 7.85 -4.40
C PHE A 323 -18.68 7.49 -2.97
N GLU A 324 -18.48 6.21 -2.75
CA GLU A 324 -18.00 5.62 -1.50
C GLU A 324 -16.68 4.90 -1.78
N ALA A 325 -15.62 5.40 -1.16
CA ALA A 325 -14.33 4.73 -1.13
C ALA A 325 -14.24 3.86 0.12
N LEU A 326 -13.80 2.61 -0.08
CA LEU A 326 -13.55 1.65 0.98
C LEU A 326 -12.08 1.25 0.97
N ALA A 327 -11.50 1.06 2.16
CA ALA A 327 -10.17 0.49 2.34
C ALA A 327 -10.18 -0.52 3.49
N TRP A 328 -9.51 -1.66 3.30
CA TRP A 328 -9.36 -2.69 4.32
C TRP A 328 -8.03 -3.43 4.14
N ASN A 329 -7.56 -4.11 5.18
CA ASN A 329 -6.50 -5.11 5.07
C ASN A 329 -7.08 -6.51 5.30
N GLU A 330 -6.40 -7.55 4.82
CA GLU A 330 -6.86 -8.96 4.81
C GLU A 330 -7.33 -9.48 6.18
N TRP A 331 -6.85 -8.88 7.28
CA TRP A 331 -7.18 -9.26 8.67
C TRP A 331 -7.76 -8.12 9.53
N GLY A 332 -8.03 -6.95 8.94
CA GLY A 332 -8.66 -5.85 9.66
C GLY A 332 -10.12 -6.12 9.98
N ASN A 333 -10.51 -5.97 11.24
CA ASN A 333 -11.91 -6.09 11.63
C ASN A 333 -12.79 -4.94 11.08
N ASP A 334 -12.19 -3.81 10.67
CA ASP A 334 -12.92 -2.61 10.28
C ASP A 334 -12.56 -2.18 8.85
N THR A 335 -13.54 -2.18 7.96
CA THR A 335 -13.46 -1.52 6.66
C THR A 335 -13.62 -0.01 6.85
N ILE A 336 -12.65 0.76 6.40
CA ILE A 336 -12.75 2.22 6.42
C ILE A 336 -13.63 2.69 5.29
N TYR A 337 -14.46 3.68 5.61
CA TYR A 337 -15.45 4.24 4.72
C TYR A 337 -15.22 5.75 4.60
N GLN A 338 -15.04 6.24 3.39
CA GLN A 338 -14.91 7.66 3.09
C GLN A 338 -15.81 8.02 1.90
N PRO A 339 -16.94 8.71 2.13
CA PRO A 339 -17.75 9.23 1.04
C PRO A 339 -17.11 10.49 0.44
N PHE A 340 -17.25 10.67 -0.86
CA PHE A 340 -16.89 11.90 -1.56
C PHE A 340 -17.82 12.14 -2.75
N VAL A 341 -17.90 13.40 -3.19
CA VAL A 341 -18.81 13.82 -4.26
C VAL A 341 -17.99 14.34 -5.43
N LEU A 342 -18.25 13.81 -6.63
CA LEU A 342 -17.78 14.39 -7.89
C LEU A 342 -18.90 15.21 -8.51
N THR A 343 -18.59 16.37 -9.07
CA THR A 343 -19.57 17.21 -9.77
C THR A 343 -19.37 17.05 -11.26
N ILE A 344 -20.37 16.51 -11.96
CA ILE A 344 -20.31 16.24 -13.40
C ILE A 344 -20.85 17.42 -14.19
N GLN A 345 -20.11 17.83 -15.21
CA GLN A 345 -20.53 18.89 -16.13
C GLN A 345 -21.14 18.31 -17.42
N ASN A 346 -22.22 18.94 -17.90
CA ASN A 346 -22.81 18.70 -19.22
C ASN A 346 -22.82 19.99 -20.04
N GLY A 347 -21.66 20.43 -20.53
CA GLY A 347 -21.56 21.61 -21.37
C GLY A 347 -20.22 21.72 -22.08
N THR A 348 -20.16 22.48 -23.17
CA THR A 348 -18.88 22.74 -23.86
C THR A 348 -18.18 23.89 -23.17
N LYS A 349 -17.09 23.59 -22.46
CA LYS A 349 -16.26 24.60 -21.83
C LYS A 349 -15.56 25.44 -22.90
N LEU A 350 -15.59 26.75 -22.72
CA LEU A 350 -14.88 27.73 -23.51
C LEU A 350 -13.74 28.26 -22.64
N SER A 351 -12.53 27.83 -22.94
CA SER A 351 -11.30 28.19 -22.23
C SER A 351 -10.14 28.37 -23.22
N GLY A 352 -9.09 29.04 -22.77
CA GLY A 352 -7.87 29.25 -23.56
C GLY A 352 -7.90 30.42 -24.53
N ILE A 353 -6.96 30.41 -25.48
CA ILE A 353 -6.69 31.52 -26.39
C ILE A 353 -7.20 31.17 -27.79
N MET A 354 -8.28 31.84 -28.19
CA MET A 354 -8.93 31.68 -29.47
C MET A 354 -8.38 32.69 -30.49
N ASP A 355 -7.65 32.17 -31.49
CA ASP A 355 -7.04 32.96 -32.59
C ASP A 355 -7.66 32.65 -33.97
N SER A 356 -8.80 31.96 -33.99
CA SER A 356 -9.52 31.55 -35.20
C SER A 356 -11.04 31.78 -35.04
N THR A 357 -11.85 31.33 -36.00
CA THR A 357 -13.32 31.40 -35.91
C THR A 357 -13.88 30.19 -35.17
N LEU A 358 -14.76 30.41 -34.18
CA LEU A 358 -15.50 29.38 -33.45
C LEU A 358 -17.00 29.69 -33.57
N VAL A 359 -17.78 28.68 -33.91
CA VAL A 359 -19.24 28.79 -34.06
C VAL A 359 -19.93 28.02 -32.93
N LEU A 360 -20.73 28.72 -32.14
CA LEU A 360 -21.53 28.15 -31.07
C LEU A 360 -22.97 27.98 -31.54
N THR A 361 -23.53 26.78 -31.35
CA THR A 361 -24.88 26.40 -31.81
C THR A 361 -25.84 26.17 -30.65
N SER A 362 -27.16 26.22 -30.89
CA SER A 362 -28.17 26.02 -29.84
C SER A 362 -28.32 24.58 -29.32
N THR A 363 -27.54 23.62 -29.81
CA THR A 363 -27.64 22.20 -29.43
C THR A 363 -26.83 21.85 -28.19
N LYS A 364 -26.00 22.77 -27.71
CA LYS A 364 -25.15 22.60 -26.54
C LYS A 364 -25.24 23.84 -25.64
N GLN A 365 -25.00 23.65 -24.34
CA GLN A 365 -24.76 24.74 -23.41
C GLN A 365 -23.26 25.05 -23.40
N TYR A 366 -22.87 26.32 -23.39
CA TYR A 366 -21.47 26.73 -23.34
C TYR A 366 -21.17 27.41 -22.02
N LEU A 367 -20.01 27.12 -21.44
CA LEU A 367 -19.62 27.68 -20.15
C LEU A 367 -18.25 28.34 -20.23
N VAL A 368 -18.14 29.53 -19.66
CA VAL A 368 -16.89 30.24 -19.40
C VAL A 368 -16.70 30.24 -17.89
N ASN A 369 -16.02 29.22 -17.42
CA ASN A 369 -15.74 28.91 -16.01
C ASN A 369 -14.23 28.83 -15.76
N ALA A 370 -13.42 29.09 -16.79
CA ALA A 370 -11.98 29.25 -16.73
C ALA A 370 -11.56 30.43 -17.64
N SER A 371 -10.28 30.78 -17.62
CA SER A 371 -9.76 31.90 -18.41
C SER A 371 -9.94 31.69 -19.91
N PHE A 372 -10.66 32.61 -20.55
CA PHE A 372 -10.97 32.55 -21.98
C PHE A 372 -10.68 33.88 -22.65
N LYS A 373 -9.88 33.84 -23.72
CA LYS A 373 -9.43 35.00 -24.46
C LYS A 373 -9.64 34.84 -25.96
N ILE A 374 -10.12 35.90 -26.60
CA ILE A 374 -10.24 36.02 -28.05
C ILE A 374 -9.19 37.03 -28.51
N THR A 375 -8.24 36.59 -29.34
CA THR A 375 -7.18 37.46 -29.87
C THR A 375 -7.74 38.42 -30.93
N PRO A 376 -6.95 39.40 -31.42
CA PRO A 376 -7.36 40.26 -32.52
C PRO A 376 -7.76 39.55 -33.83
N ASN A 377 -7.34 38.29 -34.05
CA ASN A 377 -7.75 37.50 -35.22
C ASN A 377 -8.94 36.57 -34.92
N GLY A 378 -9.29 36.38 -33.65
CA GLY A 378 -10.36 35.48 -33.23
C GLY A 378 -11.76 36.01 -33.56
N HIS A 379 -12.67 35.12 -33.97
CA HIS A 379 -14.08 35.44 -34.24
C HIS A 379 -15.03 34.43 -33.60
N LEU A 380 -15.65 34.81 -32.49
CA LEU A 380 -16.67 34.01 -31.81
C LEU A 380 -18.06 34.33 -32.37
N LEU A 381 -18.64 33.38 -33.09
CA LEU A 381 -19.96 33.49 -33.71
C LEU A 381 -20.98 32.67 -32.91
N LEU A 382 -22.01 33.31 -32.38
CA LEU A 382 -23.10 32.63 -31.67
C LEU A 382 -24.36 32.59 -32.54
N GLU A 383 -24.83 31.39 -32.86
CA GLU A 383 -26.06 31.18 -33.63
C GLU A 383 -27.33 31.37 -32.77
N ALA A 384 -28.48 31.53 -33.43
CA ALA A 384 -29.76 31.76 -32.79
C ALA A 384 -30.14 30.62 -31.82
N GLY A 385 -30.47 30.98 -30.57
CA GLY A 385 -30.82 30.02 -29.51
C GLY A 385 -29.64 29.52 -28.67
N THR A 386 -28.43 30.03 -28.90
CA THR A 386 -27.24 29.66 -28.11
C THR A 386 -27.32 30.22 -26.69
N ASN A 387 -26.98 29.39 -25.70
CA ASN A 387 -26.87 29.77 -24.29
C ASN A 387 -25.41 29.68 -23.83
N ILE A 388 -24.88 30.77 -23.27
CA ILE A 388 -23.55 30.85 -22.69
C ILE A 388 -23.62 31.33 -21.24
N ILE A 389 -22.94 30.63 -20.33
CA ILE A 389 -22.82 30.98 -18.91
C ILE A 389 -21.42 31.54 -18.65
N LEU A 390 -21.32 32.69 -18.00
CA LEU A 390 -20.12 33.46 -17.69
C LEU A 390 -19.86 33.46 -16.18
N ASN A 391 -19.27 32.37 -15.69
CA ASN A 391 -18.81 32.26 -14.32
C ASN A 391 -17.43 32.94 -14.13
N GLU A 392 -16.64 33.03 -15.19
CA GLU A 392 -15.42 33.81 -15.35
C GLU A 392 -15.52 34.78 -16.54
N PRO A 393 -14.73 35.88 -16.59
CA PRO A 393 -14.83 36.86 -17.66
C PRO A 393 -14.20 36.39 -18.98
N ILE A 394 -14.77 36.84 -20.11
CA ILE A 394 -14.16 36.71 -21.43
C ILE A 394 -13.24 37.90 -21.68
N ILE A 395 -11.98 37.68 -22.07
CA ILE A 395 -11.09 38.73 -22.56
C ILE A 395 -11.17 38.80 -24.09
N ASN A 396 -11.93 39.74 -24.62
CA ASN A 396 -12.14 39.96 -26.05
C ASN A 396 -11.28 41.09 -26.61
N ASP A 397 -10.28 40.74 -27.43
CA ASP A 397 -9.54 41.66 -28.29
C ASP A 397 -9.91 41.50 -29.79
N GLY A 398 -10.76 40.51 -30.12
CA GLY A 398 -11.18 40.13 -31.48
C GLY A 398 -12.61 40.54 -31.82
N LEU A 399 -13.39 39.63 -32.42
CA LEU A 399 -14.79 39.84 -32.75
C LEU A 399 -15.69 38.80 -32.05
N ILE A 400 -16.65 39.27 -31.26
CA ILE A 400 -17.80 38.47 -30.82
C ILE A 400 -19.03 38.92 -31.60
N GLU A 401 -19.73 37.99 -32.23
CA GLU A 401 -20.94 38.24 -33.00
C GLU A 401 -22.06 37.28 -32.58
N ALA A 402 -23.09 37.81 -31.90
CA ALA A 402 -24.26 37.06 -31.47
C ALA A 402 -25.47 37.36 -32.39
N ASN A 403 -25.87 36.35 -33.18
CA ASN A 403 -26.89 36.46 -34.22
C ASN A 403 -28.18 35.71 -33.83
N GLY A 404 -28.97 36.31 -32.94
CA GLY A 404 -30.27 35.78 -32.54
C GLY A 404 -31.39 36.02 -33.54
N LEU A 405 -32.51 35.33 -33.32
CA LEU A 405 -33.81 35.54 -33.97
C LEU A 405 -34.88 35.90 -32.93
N PRO A 406 -35.98 36.57 -33.32
CA PRO A 406 -37.04 36.98 -32.37
C PRO A 406 -37.62 35.84 -31.52
N ASP A 407 -37.64 34.61 -32.06
CA ASP A 407 -38.12 33.38 -31.42
C ASP A 407 -36.99 32.51 -30.83
N LYS A 408 -35.72 32.83 -31.12
CA LYS A 408 -34.53 32.10 -30.68
C LYS A 408 -33.39 33.08 -30.38
N LYS A 409 -33.50 33.74 -29.23
CA LYS A 409 -32.50 34.71 -28.79
C LYS A 409 -31.20 34.03 -28.37
N VAL A 410 -30.09 34.76 -28.44
CA VAL A 410 -28.84 34.33 -27.81
C VAL A 410 -28.85 34.77 -26.36
N HIS A 411 -28.54 33.88 -25.41
CA HIS A 411 -28.55 34.20 -23.99
C HIS A 411 -27.14 34.14 -23.38
N PHE A 412 -26.78 35.20 -22.67
CA PHE A 412 -25.61 35.29 -21.81
C PHE A 412 -26.07 35.34 -20.36
N PHE A 413 -25.60 34.42 -19.54
CA PHE A 413 -25.95 34.29 -18.12
C PHE A 413 -24.72 34.41 -17.23
N GLY A 414 -24.84 34.91 -16.00
CA GLY A 414 -23.83 34.72 -14.96
C GLY A 414 -23.21 36.00 -14.40
N PRO A 415 -22.41 35.88 -13.32
CA PRO A 415 -21.97 37.02 -12.53
C PRO A 415 -20.82 37.84 -13.17
N LYS A 416 -20.18 37.37 -14.25
CA LYS A 416 -18.99 38.01 -14.86
C LYS A 416 -19.25 38.50 -16.28
N GLY A 417 -18.54 39.57 -16.67
CA GLY A 417 -18.70 40.26 -17.96
C GLY A 417 -17.66 39.93 -19.04
N ILE A 418 -17.60 40.77 -20.07
CA ILE A 418 -16.67 40.66 -21.20
C ILE A 418 -15.73 41.87 -21.18
N PHE A 419 -14.43 41.65 -21.09
CA PHE A 419 -13.38 42.67 -20.96
C PHE A 419 -12.51 42.72 -22.22
N GLY A 420 -11.68 43.75 -22.42
CA GLY A 420 -10.73 43.81 -23.54
C GLY A 420 -11.13 44.79 -24.65
N GLY A 421 -10.20 45.01 -25.61
CA GLY A 421 -10.27 46.07 -26.62
C GLY A 421 -11.01 45.72 -27.93
N GLY A 422 -11.68 44.57 -27.99
CA GLY A 422 -12.28 44.00 -29.20
C GLY A 422 -13.65 44.57 -29.58
N THR A 423 -14.26 43.97 -30.61
CA THR A 423 -15.61 44.27 -31.07
C THR A 423 -16.63 43.26 -30.53
N LEU A 424 -17.75 43.73 -29.99
CA LEU A 424 -18.90 42.90 -29.61
C LEU A 424 -20.15 43.39 -30.34
N LYS A 425 -20.77 42.50 -31.10
CA LYS A 425 -22.01 42.73 -31.84
C LYS A 425 -23.09 41.78 -31.35
N THR A 426 -24.25 42.31 -31.01
CA THR A 426 -25.42 41.51 -30.69
C THR A 426 -26.63 41.93 -31.51
N ASN A 427 -27.43 40.94 -31.90
CA ASN A 427 -28.75 41.11 -32.49
C ASN A 427 -29.69 40.07 -31.87
N GLU A 428 -30.82 40.49 -31.29
CA GLU A 428 -31.77 39.61 -30.59
C GLU A 428 -31.11 38.77 -29.48
N ALA A 429 -30.51 39.44 -28.49
CA ALA A 429 -29.78 38.80 -27.38
C ALA A 429 -30.37 39.15 -26.00
N VAL A 430 -30.05 38.34 -24.99
CA VAL A 430 -30.44 38.52 -23.58
C VAL A 430 -29.20 38.38 -22.70
N PHE A 431 -29.00 39.32 -21.78
CA PHE A 431 -28.02 39.26 -20.70
C PHE A 431 -28.76 39.19 -19.36
N GLU A 432 -28.49 38.17 -18.55
CA GLU A 432 -29.16 37.92 -17.27
C GLU A 432 -28.20 37.68 -16.09
N ASP A 433 -28.53 38.24 -14.92
CA ASP A 433 -27.94 37.92 -13.62
C ASP A 433 -26.45 38.28 -13.43
N PHE A 434 -26.08 39.51 -13.84
CA PHE A 434 -24.74 40.07 -13.66
C PHE A 434 -24.67 40.92 -12.38
N TYR A 435 -23.98 40.46 -11.33
CA TYR A 435 -23.92 41.09 -10.00
C TYR A 435 -22.48 41.43 -9.54
N THR A 436 -22.28 42.52 -8.78
CA THR A 436 -20.95 43.01 -8.31
C THR A 436 -20.74 42.88 -6.80
N PHE A 437 -19.57 42.36 -6.40
CA PHE A 437 -18.90 42.67 -5.13
C PHE A 437 -17.47 43.11 -5.47
N GLY A 438 -17.19 44.43 -5.38
CA GLY A 438 -15.89 45.02 -5.76
C GLY A 438 -15.80 45.40 -7.24
N TYR A 439 -15.02 46.45 -7.57
CA TYR A 439 -14.93 47.11 -8.90
C TYR A 439 -14.85 46.11 -10.07
N SER A 440 -15.98 45.76 -10.68
CA SER A 440 -16.03 45.04 -11.93
C SER A 440 -16.92 45.77 -12.94
N SER A 441 -16.37 45.91 -14.14
CA SER A 441 -16.98 46.60 -15.29
C SER A 441 -17.44 45.56 -16.30
N PHE A 442 -18.68 45.66 -16.80
CA PHE A 442 -19.20 44.74 -17.80
C PHE A 442 -18.43 44.77 -19.13
N ILE A 443 -17.81 45.92 -19.41
CA ILE A 443 -16.95 46.24 -20.54
C ILE A 443 -15.83 47.16 -20.03
N PHE A 444 -14.58 46.84 -20.35
CA PHE A 444 -13.40 47.67 -20.07
C PHE A 444 -12.46 47.72 -21.27
N GLY A 445 -12.35 48.89 -21.90
CA GLY A 445 -11.38 49.17 -22.96
C GLY A 445 -10.09 49.76 -22.38
N ALA A 446 -9.03 48.96 -22.29
CA ALA A 446 -7.73 49.40 -21.76
C ALA A 446 -6.83 50.06 -22.82
N SER A 447 -7.09 49.83 -24.12
CA SER A 447 -6.24 50.31 -25.21
C SER A 447 -6.85 50.04 -26.60
N TYR A 448 -6.96 51.11 -27.43
CA TYR A 448 -7.39 51.14 -28.85
C TYR A 448 -8.91 50.94 -29.14
N GLU A 449 -9.37 51.43 -30.30
CA GLU A 449 -10.78 51.63 -30.74
C GLU A 449 -11.75 50.46 -30.46
N SER A 450 -12.35 50.37 -29.27
CA SER A 450 -13.33 49.30 -28.97
C SER A 450 -14.70 49.63 -29.56
N LYS A 451 -15.42 48.63 -30.10
CA LYS A 451 -16.70 48.84 -30.82
C LYS A 451 -17.79 47.89 -30.33
N TYR A 452 -18.81 48.46 -29.68
CA TYR A 452 -19.92 47.71 -29.09
C TYR A 452 -21.23 48.07 -29.78
N PHE A 453 -21.88 47.09 -30.40
CA PHE A 453 -23.15 47.26 -31.12
C PHE A 453 -24.21 46.33 -30.57
N PHE A 454 -25.22 46.87 -29.90
CA PHE A 454 -26.33 46.10 -29.37
C PHE A 454 -27.63 46.45 -30.09
N ASN A 455 -28.22 45.48 -30.78
CA ASN A 455 -29.53 45.59 -31.44
C ASN A 455 -30.52 44.61 -30.79
N ASN A 456 -31.75 45.08 -30.48
CA ASN A 456 -32.83 44.26 -29.91
C ASN A 456 -32.40 43.43 -28.68
N THR A 457 -31.53 43.98 -27.83
CA THR A 457 -30.91 43.27 -26.71
C THR A 457 -31.53 43.64 -25.37
N SER A 458 -31.81 42.65 -24.51
CA SER A 458 -32.32 42.89 -23.15
C SER A 458 -31.30 42.56 -22.07
N PHE A 459 -31.18 43.43 -21.07
CA PHE A 459 -30.34 43.25 -19.88
C PHE A 459 -31.25 43.19 -18.65
N ASN A 460 -31.29 42.05 -17.94
CA ASN A 460 -32.12 41.85 -16.76
C ASN A 460 -31.24 41.54 -15.52
N ASN A 461 -31.61 42.09 -14.36
CA ASN A 461 -30.88 41.95 -13.09
C ASN A 461 -29.39 42.33 -13.21
N PHE A 462 -29.15 43.54 -13.71
CA PHE A 462 -27.83 43.99 -14.15
C PHE A 462 -27.25 45.05 -13.18
N GLN A 463 -26.36 44.63 -12.27
CA GLN A 463 -25.74 45.47 -11.22
C GLN A 463 -24.25 45.67 -11.49
N THR A 464 -23.89 46.32 -12.60
CA THR A 464 -22.49 46.55 -13.01
C THR A 464 -22.37 47.85 -13.82
N SER A 465 -21.15 48.37 -14.01
CA SER A 465 -20.87 49.64 -14.70
C SER A 465 -20.34 49.43 -16.13
N PHE A 466 -20.69 50.35 -17.03
CA PHE A 466 -20.08 50.44 -18.36
C PHE A 466 -18.90 51.42 -18.30
N PHE A 467 -17.67 50.92 -18.40
CA PHE A 467 -16.47 51.75 -18.39
C PHE A 467 -15.92 51.88 -19.82
N ILE A 468 -15.99 53.09 -20.38
CA ILE A 468 -15.67 53.37 -21.77
C ILE A 468 -14.59 54.45 -21.79
N SER A 469 -13.42 54.15 -22.38
CA SER A 469 -12.27 55.06 -22.39
C SER A 469 -12.05 55.65 -23.79
N ARG A 470 -11.02 56.50 -23.99
CA ARG A 470 -10.89 57.29 -25.22
C ARG A 470 -10.84 56.38 -26.47
N PHE A 471 -11.64 56.73 -27.49
CA PHE A 471 -11.78 56.14 -28.84
C PHE A 471 -12.80 55.00 -29.05
N ASP A 472 -13.78 54.82 -28.17
CA ASP A 472 -14.79 53.76 -28.30
C ASP A 472 -16.09 54.17 -29.02
N THR A 473 -16.74 53.24 -29.72
CA THR A 473 -18.10 53.38 -30.29
C THR A 473 -19.08 52.47 -29.56
N LEU A 474 -20.05 53.03 -28.83
CA LEU A 474 -21.19 52.29 -28.26
C LEU A 474 -22.48 52.66 -29.01
N LEU A 475 -23.15 51.68 -29.61
CA LEU A 475 -24.45 51.84 -30.26
C LEU A 475 -25.48 50.93 -29.60
N LEU A 476 -26.48 51.53 -28.96
CA LEU A 476 -27.64 50.83 -28.39
C LEU A 476 -28.87 51.13 -29.25
N ASN A 477 -29.44 50.10 -29.85
CA ASN A 477 -30.62 50.22 -30.72
C ASN A 477 -31.70 49.23 -30.27
N ASN A 478 -32.86 49.75 -29.87
CA ASN A 478 -33.99 48.97 -29.36
C ASN A 478 -33.62 48.00 -28.21
N CYS A 479 -32.80 48.45 -27.25
CA CYS A 479 -32.39 47.66 -26.10
C CYS A 479 -33.26 47.95 -24.86
N LYS A 480 -33.44 46.96 -23.98
CA LYS A 480 -34.24 47.05 -22.73
C LYS A 480 -33.35 46.73 -21.53
N VAL A 481 -33.38 47.54 -20.47
CA VAL A 481 -32.56 47.34 -19.26
C VAL A 481 -33.44 47.34 -18.00
N GLN A 482 -33.36 46.32 -17.14
CA GLN A 482 -34.18 46.17 -15.93
C GLN A 482 -33.33 45.78 -14.69
N GLY A 483 -33.45 46.53 -13.58
CA GLY A 483 -32.77 46.24 -12.30
C GLY A 483 -31.42 46.94 -12.05
N LEU A 484 -31.29 48.24 -12.36
CA LEU A 484 -30.01 48.92 -12.61
C LEU A 484 -29.43 49.76 -11.43
N LEU A 485 -28.13 49.59 -11.18
CA LEU A 485 -27.20 50.61 -10.64
C LEU A 485 -26.06 50.73 -11.66
N VAL A 486 -26.12 51.71 -12.56
CA VAL A 486 -25.10 51.94 -13.60
C VAL A 486 -24.48 53.31 -13.41
N ASP A 487 -23.15 53.32 -13.26
CA ASP A 487 -22.34 54.51 -13.56
C ASP A 487 -21.70 54.34 -14.94
N ILE A 488 -21.84 55.35 -15.80
CA ILE A 488 -21.11 55.45 -17.07
C ILE A 488 -20.01 56.47 -16.87
N PHE A 489 -18.76 56.01 -16.79
CA PHE A 489 -17.59 56.89 -16.68
C PHE A 489 -16.91 57.04 -18.04
N ALA A 490 -16.83 58.26 -18.54
CA ALA A 490 -16.00 58.63 -19.69
C ALA A 490 -14.83 59.50 -19.18
N TYR A 491 -13.60 59.00 -19.27
CA TYR A 491 -12.42 59.67 -18.71
C TYR A 491 -11.49 60.26 -19.78
N ASP A 492 -11.17 61.55 -19.56
CA ASP A 492 -10.22 62.46 -20.22
C ASP A 492 -8.76 62.48 -19.71
N PRO A 493 -7.75 61.70 -20.16
CA PRO A 493 -6.37 61.96 -19.78
C PRO A 493 -5.52 62.51 -20.94
N ASN A 494 -5.54 63.82 -21.21
CA ASN A 494 -4.33 64.69 -21.14
C ASN A 494 -4.51 66.03 -21.87
N PRO A 495 -3.91 67.11 -21.32
CA PRO A 495 -2.96 67.84 -22.15
C PRO A 495 -1.49 67.86 -21.70
N ASP A 496 -1.12 67.87 -20.41
CA ASP A 496 0.25 68.31 -20.03
C ASP A 496 0.84 67.65 -18.76
N GLY A 497 1.11 66.34 -18.75
CA GLY A 497 1.46 65.64 -17.51
C GLY A 497 2.55 64.58 -17.61
N GLY A 498 3.77 64.93 -18.02
CA GLY A 498 4.94 64.13 -17.68
C GLY A 498 5.20 64.23 -16.16
N SER A 499 5.22 63.10 -15.45
CA SER A 499 5.60 63.08 -14.02
C SER A 499 6.80 62.17 -13.78
N LYS A 500 7.90 62.81 -13.39
CA LYS A 500 9.02 62.27 -12.60
C LYS A 500 8.75 62.55 -11.11
N ILE A 501 9.35 61.75 -10.21
CA ILE A 501 9.91 62.04 -8.84
C ILE A 501 10.09 60.65 -8.15
N LEU A 502 11.24 60.16 -7.64
CA LEU A 502 12.28 60.59 -6.67
C LEU A 502 11.90 60.48 -5.15
N GLN A 503 12.44 59.45 -4.48
CA GLN A 503 12.79 59.29 -3.04
C GLN A 503 11.76 59.36 -1.87
N SER A 504 11.59 58.19 -1.21
CA SER A 504 11.66 57.85 0.25
C SER A 504 10.45 57.83 1.24
N SER A 505 10.35 56.65 1.90
CA SER A 505 9.95 56.19 3.26
C SER A 505 8.64 56.55 3.99
N PHE A 506 7.95 55.49 4.46
CA PHE A 506 7.18 55.48 5.71
C PHE A 506 7.49 54.23 6.55
N ASP A 507 7.55 54.46 7.86
CA ASP A 507 7.73 53.48 8.94
C ASP A 507 6.33 53.18 9.52
N ASN A 508 6.03 51.90 9.72
CA ASN A 508 4.90 51.35 10.50
C ASN A 508 3.45 51.59 9.97
N VAL A 509 2.95 50.69 9.10
CA VAL A 509 1.51 50.38 8.96
C VAL A 509 1.33 48.87 8.72
N SER A 510 0.53 48.23 9.58
CA SER A 510 -0.01 46.89 9.39
C SER A 510 -1.13 46.90 8.35
N GLY A 511 -1.03 46.04 7.33
CA GLY A 511 -2.13 45.69 6.42
C GLY A 511 -2.40 46.69 5.29
N SER A 512 -1.78 46.46 4.13
CA SER A 512 -2.32 46.80 2.79
C SER A 512 -1.35 46.26 1.73
N ASP A 513 -1.90 45.76 0.63
CA ASP A 513 -1.17 45.33 -0.56
C ASP A 513 0.00 46.25 -0.92
N LEU A 514 1.19 45.68 -1.03
CA LEU A 514 2.38 46.34 -1.55
C LEU A 514 2.29 46.42 -3.08
N ALA A 515 1.55 47.40 -3.58
CA ALA A 515 1.80 47.94 -4.91
C ALA A 515 2.93 48.97 -4.80
N GLY A 516 4.16 48.54 -5.07
CA GLY A 516 5.29 49.45 -5.32
C GLY A 516 6.52 49.27 -4.43
N THR A 517 7.28 48.22 -4.69
CA THR A 517 8.76 48.30 -4.69
C THR A 517 9.22 47.44 -5.84
N ALA A 518 9.92 48.05 -6.81
CA ALA A 518 10.68 47.31 -7.81
C ALA A 518 11.62 46.36 -7.05
N LEU A 519 11.33 45.06 -7.11
CA LEU A 519 12.34 44.05 -6.82
C LEU A 519 13.44 44.32 -7.85
N VAL A 520 14.64 44.69 -7.40
CA VAL A 520 15.82 44.59 -8.24
C VAL A 520 15.91 43.11 -8.56
N VAL A 521 15.56 42.74 -9.79
CA VAL A 521 15.70 41.37 -10.25
C VAL A 521 17.19 41.04 -10.17
N ILE A 522 17.54 40.08 -9.33
CA ILE A 522 18.90 39.57 -9.21
C ILE A 522 18.95 38.34 -10.12
N ASP A 523 19.50 38.51 -11.31
CA ASP A 523 19.88 37.38 -12.17
C ASP A 523 20.75 36.39 -11.39
N ASN A 524 20.64 35.10 -11.73
CA ASN A 524 21.46 34.02 -11.14
C ASN A 524 21.18 33.74 -9.65
N THR A 525 19.90 33.78 -9.24
CA THR A 525 19.48 33.50 -7.86
C THR A 525 18.76 32.15 -7.71
N ASN A 526 18.92 31.50 -6.55
CA ASN A 526 18.17 30.32 -6.15
C ASN A 526 16.97 30.71 -5.27
N PHE A 527 15.78 30.22 -5.59
CA PHE A 527 14.57 30.39 -4.78
C PHE A 527 14.17 29.05 -4.15
N ASN A 528 14.22 28.96 -2.81
CA ASN A 528 13.82 27.79 -2.04
C ASN A 528 12.97 28.20 -0.82
N ARG A 529 11.88 27.48 -0.54
CA ARG A 529 10.96 27.68 0.61
C ARG A 529 10.48 29.13 0.82
N VAL A 530 10.27 29.88 -0.25
CA VAL A 530 9.75 31.26 -0.16
C VAL A 530 8.23 31.22 -0.03
N SER A 531 7.67 31.96 0.92
CA SER A 531 6.22 32.18 1.03
C SER A 531 5.84 33.57 0.52
N GLY A 532 4.96 33.65 -0.48
CA GLY A 532 4.47 34.86 -1.15
C GLY A 532 4.49 34.75 -2.69
N GLY A 533 3.81 35.66 -3.40
CA GLY A 533 3.88 35.74 -4.87
C GLY A 533 5.03 36.64 -5.34
N ILE A 534 5.76 36.24 -6.39
CA ILE A 534 6.68 37.13 -7.10
C ILE A 534 5.90 37.79 -8.24
N CYS A 535 5.57 39.08 -8.09
CA CYS A 535 4.94 39.86 -9.15
C CYS A 535 6.01 40.47 -10.06
N LEU A 536 5.98 40.14 -11.35
CA LEU A 536 6.93 40.67 -12.32
C LEU A 536 6.47 42.05 -12.81
N TRP A 537 7.17 43.12 -12.39
CA TRP A 537 6.90 44.49 -12.84
C TRP A 537 7.83 44.88 -13.98
N ASN A 538 7.22 45.27 -15.10
CA ASN A 538 7.88 45.47 -16.38
C ASN A 538 8.72 46.75 -16.41
N SER A 539 10.03 46.64 -16.14
CA SER A 539 10.96 47.72 -16.51
C SER A 539 12.15 47.29 -17.37
N TYR A 540 12.53 46.00 -17.42
CA TYR A 540 13.58 45.53 -18.35
C TYR A 540 13.34 44.07 -18.79
N ARG A 541 12.94 43.88 -20.06
CA ARG A 541 12.70 42.56 -20.72
C ARG A 541 13.96 41.68 -20.89
N SER A 542 15.04 41.91 -20.13
CA SER A 542 16.38 41.34 -20.41
C SER A 542 17.17 40.88 -19.20
N SER A 543 16.57 40.77 -18.00
CA SER A 543 17.30 40.49 -16.75
C SER A 543 16.56 39.55 -15.79
N PHE A 544 15.72 38.63 -16.29
CA PHE A 544 15.11 37.56 -15.47
C PHE A 544 15.46 36.20 -16.10
N VAL A 545 16.76 35.92 -16.17
CA VAL A 545 17.31 34.72 -16.82
C VAL A 545 18.33 34.04 -15.90
N GLY A 546 18.53 32.74 -16.05
CA GLY A 546 19.54 31.99 -15.30
C GLY A 546 19.18 31.72 -13.83
N ASN A 547 17.91 31.86 -13.43
CA ASN A 547 17.45 31.59 -12.07
C ASN A 547 17.05 30.12 -11.88
N ASN A 548 17.10 29.64 -10.63
CA ASN A 548 16.69 28.28 -10.26
C ASN A 548 15.51 28.31 -9.28
N PHE A 549 14.35 27.78 -9.70
CA PHE A 549 13.11 27.67 -8.90
C PHE A 549 12.91 26.24 -8.39
N LEU A 550 13.38 25.96 -7.18
CA LEU A 550 13.45 24.60 -6.65
C LEU A 550 12.26 24.19 -5.76
N SER A 551 11.49 25.16 -5.25
CA SER A 551 10.35 24.89 -4.35
C SER A 551 9.15 24.29 -5.09
N PHE A 552 8.42 23.35 -4.47
CA PHE A 552 7.08 22.89 -4.90
C PHE A 552 5.97 23.27 -3.93
N SER A 553 6.27 23.91 -2.80
CA SER A 553 5.23 24.46 -1.95
C SER A 553 4.42 25.52 -2.73
N ASN A 554 3.08 25.43 -2.69
CA ASN A 554 2.11 26.39 -3.26
C ASN A 554 2.29 27.85 -2.81
N SER A 555 3.29 28.09 -1.98
CA SER A 555 3.60 29.34 -1.35
C SER A 555 4.43 30.28 -2.24
N LEU A 556 5.09 29.82 -3.32
CA LEU A 556 5.77 30.69 -4.29
C LEU A 556 5.15 30.57 -5.69
N ALA A 557 4.26 31.50 -6.03
CA ALA A 557 3.73 31.61 -7.39
C ALA A 557 4.38 32.77 -8.16
N ILE A 558 4.90 32.50 -9.36
CA ILE A 558 5.33 33.57 -10.27
C ILE A 558 4.10 34.13 -10.95
N ARG A 559 3.80 35.39 -10.66
CA ARG A 559 2.57 36.05 -11.13
C ARG A 559 2.77 36.75 -12.46
N GLY A 560 1.84 36.51 -13.37
CA GLY A 560 1.70 37.28 -14.60
C GLY A 560 1.42 38.75 -14.31
N HIS A 561 1.66 39.62 -15.28
CA HIS A 561 1.44 41.06 -15.15
C HIS A 561 -0.01 41.44 -15.54
N HIS A 562 -0.59 42.42 -14.84
CA HIS A 562 -2.00 42.84 -15.06
C HIS A 562 -2.25 43.65 -16.35
N TYR A 563 -1.21 44.19 -16.98
CA TYR A 563 -1.35 45.09 -18.14
C TYR A 563 -0.61 44.62 -19.40
N GLU A 564 -0.11 43.38 -19.42
CA GLU A 564 0.53 42.80 -20.61
C GLU A 564 -0.17 41.52 -21.06
N TYR A 565 -0.04 41.18 -22.34
CA TYR A 565 -0.63 39.96 -22.89
C TYR A 565 0.21 38.72 -22.64
N ILE A 566 1.54 38.88 -22.68
CA ILE A 566 2.54 37.81 -22.54
C ILE A 566 3.67 38.32 -21.66
N THR A 567 4.03 37.55 -20.64
CA THR A 567 5.23 37.72 -19.83
C THR A 567 6.23 36.63 -20.21
N ASN A 568 7.29 37.00 -20.92
CA ASN A 568 8.36 36.07 -21.31
C ASN A 568 9.43 35.99 -20.21
N ILE A 569 9.69 34.78 -19.70
CA ILE A 569 10.73 34.46 -18.71
C ILE A 569 11.55 33.23 -19.11
N PRO A 570 12.15 33.23 -20.32
CA PRO A 570 12.91 32.09 -20.82
C PRO A 570 14.23 31.89 -20.06
N ASN A 571 14.84 30.73 -20.24
CA ASN A 571 16.17 30.36 -19.74
C ASN A 571 16.28 30.37 -18.21
N ASN A 572 15.23 29.91 -17.52
CA ASN A 572 15.27 29.61 -16.09
C ASN A 572 15.09 28.10 -15.86
N TYR A 573 15.63 27.58 -14.76
CA TYR A 573 15.40 26.21 -14.32
C TYR A 573 14.22 26.17 -13.35
N TRP A 574 13.26 25.30 -13.63
CA TRP A 574 11.98 25.26 -12.90
C TRP A 574 11.89 24.16 -11.87
N GLY A 575 13.03 23.54 -11.54
CA GLY A 575 13.08 22.43 -10.62
C GLY A 575 12.57 21.11 -11.18
N SER A 576 12.09 21.07 -12.45
CA SER A 576 11.52 19.92 -13.16
C SER A 576 11.55 20.18 -14.66
N GLU A 577 11.65 19.14 -15.48
CA GLU A 577 11.44 19.24 -16.93
C GLU A 577 9.97 19.00 -17.34
N ASN A 578 9.20 18.32 -16.49
CA ASN A 578 7.78 18.06 -16.69
C ASN A 578 6.97 19.37 -16.67
N SER A 579 6.32 19.69 -17.80
CA SER A 579 5.58 20.93 -18.02
C SER A 579 4.38 21.12 -17.08
N GLU A 580 3.69 20.06 -16.66
CA GLU A 580 2.56 20.15 -15.71
C GLU A 580 3.04 20.58 -14.32
N LYS A 581 4.16 20.01 -13.85
CA LYS A 581 4.79 20.41 -12.58
C LYS A 581 5.27 21.87 -12.62
N ILE A 582 5.71 22.36 -13.78
CA ILE A 582 6.12 23.75 -13.98
C ILE A 582 4.89 24.67 -13.94
N GLN A 583 3.81 24.33 -14.63
CA GLN A 583 2.58 25.13 -14.69
C GLN A 583 2.01 25.38 -13.29
N LYS A 584 2.05 24.40 -12.37
CA LYS A 584 1.62 24.55 -10.97
C LYS A 584 2.38 25.64 -10.18
N LYS A 585 3.54 26.12 -10.67
CA LYS A 585 4.34 27.20 -10.06
C LYS A 585 4.01 28.59 -10.60
N LEU A 586 3.22 28.64 -11.67
CA LEU A 586 2.82 29.86 -12.34
C LEU A 586 1.45 30.28 -11.82
N TYR A 587 1.25 31.57 -11.66
CA TYR A 587 -0.08 32.13 -11.43
C TYR A 587 -0.31 33.19 -12.49
N ASP A 588 -0.85 32.76 -13.62
CA ASP A 588 -0.87 33.54 -14.85
C ASP A 588 -2.28 33.64 -15.43
N PHE A 589 -2.38 33.90 -16.74
CA PHE A 589 -3.64 33.92 -17.44
C PHE A 589 -4.53 32.70 -17.10
N TRP A 590 -3.98 31.50 -16.96
CA TRP A 590 -4.75 30.28 -16.74
C TRP A 590 -5.40 30.21 -15.36
N ASP A 591 -4.82 30.88 -14.36
CA ASP A 591 -5.35 30.98 -12.99
C ASP A 591 -6.21 32.22 -12.78
N ASN A 592 -5.90 33.31 -13.48
CA ASN A 592 -6.64 34.56 -13.41
C ASN A 592 -6.63 35.25 -14.77
N PRO A 593 -7.81 35.41 -15.41
CA PRO A 593 -7.89 35.95 -16.77
C PRO A 593 -7.42 37.41 -16.89
N ASN A 594 -7.27 38.13 -15.78
CA ASN A 594 -6.74 39.49 -15.76
C ASN A 594 -5.20 39.56 -15.77
N LEU A 595 -4.51 38.41 -15.82
CA LEU A 595 -3.06 38.33 -15.86
C LEU A 595 -2.57 37.96 -17.26
N SER A 596 -1.34 38.37 -17.58
CA SER A 596 -0.63 37.94 -18.78
C SER A 596 -0.36 36.42 -18.75
N GLN A 597 -0.38 35.77 -19.91
CA GLN A 597 0.16 34.42 -20.04
C GLN A 597 1.67 34.44 -19.78
N ILE A 598 2.17 33.51 -18.98
CA ILE A 598 3.61 33.34 -18.79
C ILE A 598 4.15 32.36 -19.83
N ILE A 599 5.19 32.78 -20.56
CA ILE A 599 5.96 31.91 -21.45
C ILE A 599 7.34 31.71 -20.83
N TYR A 600 7.61 30.48 -20.40
CA TYR A 600 8.86 30.10 -19.75
C TYR A 600 9.82 29.34 -20.67
N GLU A 601 9.41 29.04 -21.89
CA GLU A 601 10.21 28.33 -22.89
C GLU A 601 11.09 29.30 -23.71
N PRO A 602 12.33 28.93 -24.08
CA PRO A 602 13.02 27.69 -23.70
C PRO A 602 13.37 27.66 -22.20
N LYS A 603 13.09 26.56 -21.51
CA LYS A 603 13.54 26.33 -20.12
C LYS A 603 14.96 25.78 -20.07
N LEU A 604 15.61 25.88 -18.91
CA LEU A 604 16.85 25.14 -18.66
C LEU A 604 16.52 23.69 -18.24
N GLU A 605 17.26 22.72 -18.79
CA GLU A 605 17.19 21.29 -18.43
C GLU A 605 17.91 21.01 -17.10
N GLN A 606 18.94 21.79 -16.80
CA GLN A 606 19.68 21.74 -15.53
C GLN A 606 19.78 23.14 -14.92
N PRO A 607 19.87 23.26 -13.58
CA PRO A 607 20.08 24.54 -12.92
C PRO A 607 21.32 25.26 -13.42
N ASN A 608 21.25 26.59 -13.39
CA ASN A 608 22.42 27.42 -13.69
C ASN A 608 23.53 27.16 -12.65
N GLY A 609 24.71 26.79 -13.14
CA GLY A 609 25.89 26.50 -12.35
C GLY A 609 26.63 27.75 -11.82
N ASP A 610 26.26 28.95 -12.28
CA ASP A 610 26.76 30.23 -11.75
C ASP A 610 26.08 30.60 -10.41
N ASN A 611 24.88 30.05 -10.15
CA ASN A 611 24.14 30.27 -8.92
C ASN A 611 24.73 29.46 -7.76
N HIS A 612 24.37 29.80 -6.53
CA HIS A 612 24.78 29.07 -5.33
C HIS A 612 24.49 27.57 -5.41
N ALA A 613 25.23 26.79 -4.64
CA ALA A 613 25.07 25.34 -4.63
C ALA A 613 23.65 24.91 -4.22
N CYS A 614 23.08 23.98 -4.98
CA CYS A 614 21.82 23.30 -4.67
C CYS A 614 21.81 21.87 -5.21
N VAL A 615 21.03 21.02 -4.57
CA VAL A 615 20.65 19.71 -5.13
C VAL A 615 19.65 19.96 -6.25
N TRP A 616 19.73 19.22 -7.35
CA TRP A 616 18.76 19.36 -8.44
C TRP A 616 18.25 18.06 -9.03
N LYS A 617 18.97 16.96 -8.82
CA LYS A 617 18.59 15.62 -9.25
C LYS A 617 19.08 14.61 -8.23
N VAL A 618 18.28 13.59 -7.95
CA VAL A 618 18.68 12.42 -7.17
C VAL A 618 18.28 11.18 -7.94
N LEU A 619 19.25 10.33 -8.27
CA LEU A 619 18.97 9.04 -8.88
C LEU A 619 18.88 7.97 -7.80
N VAL A 620 17.82 7.16 -7.84
CA VAL A 620 17.68 5.92 -7.08
C VAL A 620 17.82 4.77 -8.06
N ASN A 621 18.84 3.94 -7.89
CA ASN A 621 19.17 2.85 -8.82
C ASN A 621 19.18 3.28 -10.30
N TYR A 622 19.83 4.41 -10.56
CA TYR A 622 20.00 5.03 -11.89
C TYR A 622 18.74 5.67 -12.50
N LYS A 623 17.60 5.70 -11.81
CA LYS A 623 16.38 6.39 -12.24
C LYS A 623 16.16 7.68 -11.46
N ASP A 624 15.70 8.72 -12.13
CA ASP A 624 15.41 10.02 -11.52
C ASP A 624 14.19 9.97 -10.59
N ALA A 625 14.42 10.08 -9.29
CA ALA A 625 13.37 10.04 -8.26
C ALA A 625 12.40 11.23 -8.29
N GLN A 626 12.61 12.18 -9.20
CA GLN A 626 11.67 13.28 -9.41
C GLN A 626 10.84 13.09 -10.68
N ASP A 627 11.51 12.92 -11.83
CA ASP A 627 10.87 13.04 -13.15
C ASP A 627 10.77 11.70 -13.91
N GLU A 628 11.30 10.61 -13.35
CA GLU A 628 11.17 9.26 -13.91
C GLU A 628 10.46 8.31 -12.94
N TYR A 629 9.88 7.26 -13.49
CA TYR A 629 9.30 6.18 -12.69
C TYR A 629 10.39 5.31 -12.05
N VAL A 630 10.53 5.39 -10.72
CA VAL A 630 11.43 4.52 -9.94
C VAL A 630 10.71 3.23 -9.60
N ASP A 631 11.27 2.08 -10.00
CA ASP A 631 10.70 0.78 -9.65
C ASP A 631 10.70 0.58 -8.11
N PRO A 632 9.71 -0.12 -7.54
CA PRO A 632 9.65 -0.38 -6.10
C PRO A 632 10.97 -0.96 -5.58
N VAL A 633 11.52 -0.30 -4.56
CA VAL A 633 12.81 -0.62 -3.98
C VAL A 633 12.65 -1.71 -2.93
N GLY A 634 13.32 -2.83 -3.18
CA GLY A 634 13.27 -3.98 -2.30
C GLY A 634 14.41 -4.12 -1.30
N VAL A 635 14.41 -5.24 -0.57
CA VAL A 635 15.52 -5.66 0.30
C VAL A 635 16.82 -5.75 -0.51
N GLY A 636 17.91 -5.26 0.09
CA GLY A 636 19.24 -5.27 -0.53
C GLY A 636 19.87 -3.89 -0.61
N LYS A 637 21.06 -3.84 -1.22
CA LYS A 637 21.87 -2.62 -1.29
C LYS A 637 21.41 -1.71 -2.42
N GLN A 638 20.98 -0.51 -2.06
CA GLN A 638 20.40 0.49 -2.97
C GLN A 638 21.37 1.64 -3.19
N ARG A 639 21.40 2.17 -4.41
CA ARG A 639 22.32 3.25 -4.83
C ARG A 639 21.59 4.58 -4.93
N PHE A 640 22.19 5.62 -4.36
CA PHE A 640 21.72 7.01 -4.44
C PHE A 640 22.83 7.88 -5.05
N ASP A 641 22.54 8.56 -6.17
CA ASP A 641 23.44 9.55 -6.77
C ASP A 641 22.83 10.94 -6.64
N VAL A 642 23.44 11.81 -5.82
CA VAL A 642 22.97 13.17 -5.56
C VAL A 642 23.73 14.15 -6.44
N TYR A 643 23.01 14.87 -7.30
CA TYR A 643 23.58 15.83 -8.25
C TYR A 643 23.45 17.26 -7.74
N PHE A 644 24.57 17.97 -7.81
CA PHE A 644 24.69 19.39 -7.50
C PHE A 644 24.86 20.21 -8.79
N ASN A 645 24.36 21.45 -8.80
CA ASN A 645 24.48 22.35 -9.95
C ASN A 645 25.95 22.78 -10.20
N ARG A 646 26.82 22.65 -9.19
CA ARG A 646 28.22 23.07 -9.22
C ARG A 646 29.11 22.21 -8.33
N ALA A 647 30.42 22.44 -8.39
CA ALA A 647 31.41 21.70 -7.61
C ALA A 647 31.31 22.04 -6.11
N MET A 648 31.31 21.00 -5.27
CA MET A 648 31.15 21.07 -3.82
C MET A 648 32.50 20.90 -3.09
N ASP A 649 32.55 21.30 -1.81
CA ASP A 649 33.67 20.95 -0.94
C ASP A 649 33.63 19.45 -0.62
N THR A 650 34.50 18.69 -1.29
CA THR A 650 34.55 17.23 -1.18
C THR A 650 35.09 16.72 0.16
N LEU A 651 35.58 17.61 1.03
CA LEU A 651 35.96 17.29 2.40
C LEU A 651 34.75 17.20 3.34
N ILE A 652 33.59 17.70 2.91
CA ILE A 652 32.35 17.70 3.68
C ILE A 652 31.41 16.64 3.11
N THR A 653 30.97 15.73 3.96
CA THR A 653 30.02 14.68 3.59
C THR A 653 28.58 15.21 3.73
N PRO A 654 27.78 15.23 2.64
CA PRO A 654 26.36 15.58 2.75
C PRO A 654 25.61 14.57 3.61
N GLN A 655 24.59 15.05 4.31
CA GLN A 655 23.63 14.20 4.99
C GLN A 655 22.52 13.83 4.00
N VAL A 656 22.47 12.56 3.61
CA VAL A 656 21.42 11.99 2.77
C VAL A 656 20.59 11.07 3.64
N SER A 657 19.28 11.24 3.61
CA SER A 657 18.34 10.40 4.35
C SER A 657 17.03 10.26 3.58
N PHE A 658 16.17 9.34 4.01
CA PHE A 658 14.79 9.30 3.56
C PHE A 658 13.85 8.87 4.69
N GLY A 659 12.56 9.02 4.46
CA GLY A 659 11.53 8.45 5.31
C GLY A 659 10.12 8.78 4.85
N VAL A 660 9.15 8.24 5.59
CA VAL A 660 7.71 8.37 5.29
C VAL A 660 7.05 9.58 5.96
N ARG A 661 7.76 10.25 6.87
CA ARG A 661 7.25 11.36 7.67
C ARG A 661 8.29 12.46 7.78
N ALA A 662 7.88 13.71 7.63
CA ALA A 662 8.76 14.85 7.89
C ALA A 662 9.39 14.71 9.30
N PRO A 663 10.72 14.90 9.44
CA PRO A 663 11.62 15.58 8.51
C PRO A 663 12.34 14.64 7.52
N TYR A 664 11.87 13.41 7.32
CA TYR A 664 12.44 12.45 6.36
C TYR A 664 13.89 12.06 6.68
N THR A 665 14.20 11.96 7.97
CA THR A 665 15.52 11.58 8.51
C THR A 665 15.53 10.21 9.17
N GLN A 666 14.47 9.43 8.99
CA GLN A 666 14.29 8.11 9.62
C GLN A 666 15.38 7.14 9.19
N GLN A 667 15.73 7.16 7.90
CA GLN A 667 16.71 6.26 7.30
C GLN A 667 17.90 7.06 6.77
N GLY A 668 19.04 7.02 7.48
CA GLY A 668 20.29 7.59 6.98
C GLY A 668 20.85 6.75 5.82
N VAL A 669 21.30 7.42 4.76
CA VAL A 669 21.97 6.83 3.59
C VAL A 669 23.44 7.23 3.65
N ASN A 670 24.26 6.36 4.23
CA ASN A 670 25.64 6.69 4.61
C ASN A 670 26.64 5.55 4.38
N GLU A 671 26.29 4.53 3.60
CA GLU A 671 27.17 3.41 3.29
C GLU A 671 28.03 3.72 2.05
N ASP A 672 29.34 3.46 2.13
CA ASP A 672 30.30 3.55 1.02
C ASP A 672 30.25 4.84 0.18
N GLY A 673 30.04 5.99 0.83
CA GLY A 673 29.89 7.28 0.16
C GLY A 673 31.17 7.82 -0.49
N TYR A 674 31.07 8.35 -1.71
CA TYR A 674 32.17 9.00 -2.41
C TYR A 674 31.72 10.11 -3.37
N TRP A 675 32.62 11.06 -3.62
CA TRP A 675 32.43 12.15 -4.58
C TRP A 675 32.93 11.79 -5.98
N SER A 676 32.28 12.31 -7.02
CA SER A 676 32.81 12.32 -8.39
C SER A 676 34.08 13.19 -8.49
N LEU A 677 34.87 12.95 -9.53
CA LEU A 677 36.13 13.68 -9.76
C LEU A 677 35.95 15.20 -9.92
N ASP A 678 34.80 15.64 -10.44
CA ASP A 678 34.44 17.05 -10.61
C ASP A 678 33.72 17.64 -9.39
N GLY A 679 33.49 16.84 -8.34
CA GLY A 679 32.83 17.26 -7.10
C GLY A 679 31.36 17.64 -7.26
N LYS A 680 30.69 17.22 -8.34
CA LYS A 680 29.29 17.55 -8.64
C LYS A 680 28.29 16.44 -8.31
N ILE A 681 28.77 15.23 -8.07
CA ILE A 681 27.92 14.08 -7.76
C ILE A 681 28.47 13.43 -6.49
N TYR A 682 27.58 13.21 -5.52
CA TYR A 682 27.86 12.39 -4.36
C TYR A 682 27.09 11.08 -4.47
N THR A 683 27.81 9.97 -4.60
CA THR A 683 27.24 8.62 -4.64
C THR A 683 27.31 8.01 -3.26
N VAL A 684 26.21 7.44 -2.77
CA VAL A 684 26.12 6.79 -1.47
C VAL A 684 25.10 5.65 -1.53
N PHE A 685 25.21 4.70 -0.60
CA PHE A 685 24.38 3.51 -0.58
C PHE A 685 23.61 3.39 0.75
N LYS A 686 22.53 2.61 0.68
CA LYS A 686 21.79 2.14 1.86
C LYS A 686 21.35 0.70 1.62
N THR A 687 21.59 -0.16 2.58
CA THR A 687 21.00 -1.48 2.62
C THR A 687 19.59 -1.38 3.19
N VAL A 688 18.60 -1.70 2.36
CA VAL A 688 17.19 -1.82 2.76
C VAL A 688 16.99 -3.23 3.32
N VAL A 689 16.44 -3.29 4.53
CA VAL A 689 16.01 -4.51 5.23
C VAL A 689 14.50 -4.50 5.43
N LEU A 690 13.91 -5.64 5.80
CA LEU A 690 12.46 -5.77 6.04
C LEU A 690 11.90 -4.73 7.03
N THR A 691 12.70 -4.32 8.02
CA THR A 691 12.30 -3.34 9.04
C THR A 691 12.50 -1.88 8.63
N THR A 692 12.92 -1.60 7.39
CA THR A 692 13.17 -0.22 6.90
C THR A 692 11.88 0.61 6.84
N GLY A 693 10.74 -0.05 6.59
CA GLY A 693 9.41 0.55 6.49
C GLY A 693 8.94 0.75 5.05
N ASP A 694 7.87 0.05 4.69
CA ASP A 694 7.25 0.09 3.37
C ASP A 694 6.38 1.33 3.16
N GLY A 695 6.28 1.77 1.91
CA GLY A 695 5.50 2.92 1.46
C GLY A 695 6.31 3.98 0.72
N ILE A 696 5.66 5.10 0.40
CA ILE A 696 6.31 6.23 -0.30
C ILE A 696 7.27 6.93 0.67
N ASN A 697 8.55 6.88 0.32
CA ASN A 697 9.63 7.50 1.06
C ASN A 697 10.13 8.75 0.33
N ARG A 698 10.26 9.85 1.06
CA ARG A 698 10.83 11.08 0.54
C ARG A 698 12.31 11.20 0.91
N ILE A 699 13.13 11.61 -0.04
CA ILE A 699 14.56 11.82 0.15
C ILE A 699 14.82 13.23 0.66
N ARG A 700 15.71 13.32 1.65
CA ARG A 700 16.25 14.56 2.20
C ARG A 700 17.76 14.66 2.00
N VAL A 701 18.23 15.83 1.59
CA VAL A 701 19.65 16.15 1.46
C VAL A 701 19.97 17.48 2.15
N SER A 702 21.02 17.50 2.98
CA SER A 702 21.48 18.70 3.72
C SER A 702 22.98 18.66 4.03
N GLY A 703 23.53 19.72 4.62
CA GLY A 703 24.90 19.70 5.17
C GLY A 703 26.05 19.86 4.18
N ALA A 704 25.81 19.73 2.86
CA ALA A 704 26.84 19.98 1.86
C ALA A 704 27.18 21.48 1.75
N LYS A 705 28.45 21.79 1.51
CA LYS A 705 28.91 23.17 1.31
C LYS A 705 29.58 23.37 -0.03
N GLU A 706 29.44 24.58 -0.54
CA GLU A 706 30.05 25.01 -1.78
C GLU A 706 31.59 25.07 -1.65
N LEU A 707 32.34 24.73 -2.70
CA LEU A 707 33.81 24.79 -2.73
C LEU A 707 34.39 26.22 -2.70
N THR A 708 33.55 27.26 -2.64
CA THR A 708 34.00 28.65 -2.70
C THR A 708 34.44 29.17 -1.34
N GLY A 709 35.15 30.30 -1.30
CA GLY A 709 35.59 30.95 -0.05
C GLY A 709 34.44 31.56 0.79
N TRP A 710 33.19 31.36 0.38
CA TRP A 710 31.99 31.73 1.10
C TRP A 710 31.47 30.48 1.81
N ASP A 711 31.26 30.53 3.13
CA ASP A 711 30.77 29.40 3.95
C ASP A 711 29.26 29.15 3.67
N TRP A 712 28.93 28.82 2.42
CA TRP A 712 27.57 28.60 1.95
C TRP A 712 27.22 27.11 2.02
N GLU A 713 26.28 26.79 2.91
CA GLU A 713 25.64 25.48 2.98
C GLU A 713 24.45 25.42 2.01
N ILE A 714 24.26 24.28 1.36
CA ILE A 714 23.10 24.09 0.49
C ILE A 714 21.80 24.31 1.28
N PRO A 715 20.76 24.84 0.63
CA PRO A 715 19.41 24.73 1.18
C PRO A 715 19.05 23.26 1.42
N VAL A 716 18.33 22.97 2.50
CA VAL A 716 17.78 21.63 2.75
C VAL A 716 16.80 21.30 1.63
N GLU A 717 17.05 20.16 0.99
CA GLU A 717 16.15 19.58 -0.01
C GLU A 717 15.39 18.43 0.64
N ASP A 718 14.07 18.51 0.65
CA ASP A 718 13.16 17.53 1.27
C ASP A 718 11.73 17.62 0.69
N GLN A 719 11.61 18.05 -0.57
CA GLN A 719 10.31 18.27 -1.22
C GLN A 719 10.13 17.47 -2.51
N ARG A 720 11.20 17.22 -3.27
CA ARG A 720 11.07 16.87 -4.69
C ARG A 720 11.22 15.39 -5.02
N PHE A 721 12.00 14.66 -4.23
CA PHE A 721 12.50 13.36 -4.60
C PHE A 721 11.81 12.28 -3.76
N GLU A 722 11.09 11.37 -4.40
CA GLU A 722 10.34 10.31 -3.73
C GLU A 722 10.56 8.96 -4.43
N PHE A 723 10.43 7.88 -3.69
CA PHE A 723 10.48 6.52 -4.23
C PHE A 723 9.69 5.57 -3.34
N LEU A 724 9.21 4.48 -3.91
CA LEU A 724 8.48 3.44 -3.19
C LEU A 724 9.46 2.43 -2.60
N ILE A 725 9.35 2.12 -1.31
CA ILE A 725 9.94 0.93 -0.70
C ILE A 725 8.87 -0.15 -0.57
N ASP A 726 9.18 -1.32 -1.07
CA ASP A 726 8.39 -2.56 -0.94
C ASP A 726 9.33 -3.69 -0.48
N ALA A 727 9.79 -3.59 0.77
CA ALA A 727 10.68 -4.57 1.37
C ALA A 727 9.95 -5.90 1.60
N ALA A 728 8.68 -5.87 2.04
CA ALA A 728 7.88 -7.08 2.25
C ALA A 728 7.69 -7.89 0.96
N GLY A 729 7.29 -7.27 -0.16
CA GLY A 729 7.11 -7.95 -1.45
C GLY A 729 8.42 -8.43 -2.08
N SER A 730 9.55 -7.78 -1.79
CA SER A 730 10.85 -8.05 -2.41
C SER A 730 11.78 -9.00 -1.64
N ALA A 731 11.54 -9.23 -0.35
CA ALA A 731 12.31 -10.17 0.50
C ALA A 731 12.27 -11.62 -0.01
N SER A 732 11.43 -11.89 -1.00
CA SER A 732 11.30 -13.17 -1.68
C SER A 732 12.22 -13.36 -2.90
N THR A 733 13.18 -12.46 -3.16
CA THR A 733 14.05 -12.53 -4.35
C THR A 733 14.91 -13.79 -4.45
N GLU A 734 14.98 -14.61 -3.40
CA GLU A 734 15.63 -15.92 -3.37
C GLU A 734 14.70 -17.08 -2.99
N PHE A 735 13.37 -16.89 -2.93
CA PHE A 735 12.47 -18.04 -2.81
C PHE A 735 12.54 -18.86 -4.10
N ILE A 736 12.84 -20.15 -3.99
CA ILE A 736 13.05 -21.05 -5.13
C ILE A 736 12.27 -22.33 -4.88
N ALA A 737 11.56 -22.79 -5.91
CA ALA A 737 11.00 -24.14 -5.96
C ALA A 737 11.83 -25.01 -6.92
N THR A 738 12.53 -26.00 -6.36
CA THR A 738 13.35 -26.95 -7.12
C THR A 738 12.58 -28.26 -7.27
N PRO A 739 12.27 -28.70 -8.50
CA PRO A 739 11.57 -29.96 -8.71
C PRO A 739 12.45 -31.16 -8.37
N GLY A 740 11.86 -32.19 -7.74
CA GLY A 740 12.47 -33.49 -7.49
C GLY A 740 11.52 -34.63 -7.91
N LEU A 741 11.96 -35.89 -7.75
CA LEU A 741 11.10 -37.06 -7.99
C LEU A 741 10.02 -37.14 -6.91
N GLY A 742 8.75 -37.00 -7.30
CA GLY A 742 7.60 -37.07 -6.37
C GLY A 742 7.59 -36.01 -5.27
N LYS A 743 8.36 -34.93 -5.42
CA LYS A 743 8.50 -33.88 -4.40
C LYS A 743 8.93 -32.56 -5.02
N ILE A 744 8.65 -31.47 -4.31
CA ILE A 744 9.19 -30.13 -4.62
C ILE A 744 9.93 -29.62 -3.39
N PHE A 745 11.19 -29.24 -3.59
CA PHE A 745 12.02 -28.64 -2.55
C PHE A 745 11.89 -27.12 -2.62
N LEU A 746 11.50 -26.52 -1.50
CA LEU A 746 11.29 -25.09 -1.33
C LEU A 746 12.41 -24.54 -0.44
N GLU A 747 13.10 -23.52 -0.93
CA GLU A 747 14.22 -22.88 -0.23
C GLU A 747 14.07 -21.35 -0.30
N TRP A 748 14.28 -20.70 0.84
CA TRP A 748 14.34 -19.24 0.96
C TRP A 748 15.42 -18.86 1.98
N ASN A 749 15.67 -17.55 2.13
CA ASN A 749 16.57 -17.05 3.17
C ASN A 749 15.82 -16.79 4.47
N ASP A 750 16.55 -16.93 5.57
CA ASP A 750 16.04 -16.57 6.88
C ASP A 750 15.64 -15.10 6.88
N ASN A 751 14.57 -14.79 7.61
CA ASN A 751 14.10 -13.43 7.74
C ASN A 751 14.79 -12.77 8.95
N ASP A 752 15.22 -11.53 8.79
CA ASP A 752 15.76 -10.73 9.91
C ASP A 752 14.62 -10.10 10.75
N LEU A 753 13.40 -10.65 10.75
CA LEU A 753 12.30 -10.11 11.56
C LEU A 753 12.45 -10.60 13.00
N GLU A 754 12.75 -9.67 13.91
CA GLU A 754 12.92 -9.94 15.34
C GLU A 754 11.68 -10.57 15.99
N ASP A 755 10.49 -10.35 15.41
CA ASP A 755 9.21 -10.89 15.84
C ASP A 755 8.64 -11.99 14.92
N GLY A 756 9.45 -12.54 14.02
CA GLY A 756 9.08 -13.71 13.22
C GLY A 756 9.03 -14.98 14.08
N LEU A 757 7.86 -15.62 14.15
CA LEU A 757 7.72 -16.93 14.81
C LEU A 757 8.11 -18.08 13.88
N GLY A 758 7.93 -17.91 12.57
CA GLY A 758 8.20 -18.93 11.55
C GLY A 758 7.38 -18.68 10.28
N TYR A 759 7.24 -19.70 9.45
CA TYR A 759 6.69 -19.58 8.10
C TYR A 759 5.46 -20.47 7.91
N ASN A 760 4.47 -19.93 7.22
CA ASN A 760 3.35 -20.67 6.65
C ASN A 760 3.50 -20.72 5.13
N LEU A 761 3.47 -21.94 4.58
CA LEU A 761 3.66 -22.17 3.16
C LEU A 761 2.32 -22.49 2.50
N TYR A 762 2.10 -21.87 1.35
CA TYR A 762 0.88 -21.96 0.59
C TYR A 762 1.16 -22.53 -0.79
N ARG A 763 0.24 -23.35 -1.28
CA ARG A 763 0.27 -23.92 -2.63
C ARG A 763 -1.01 -23.61 -3.39
N MET A 764 -0.86 -23.31 -4.67
CA MET A 764 -1.96 -23.20 -5.63
C MET A 764 -1.73 -24.11 -6.82
N GLU A 765 -2.82 -24.57 -7.42
CA GLU A 765 -2.83 -25.46 -8.58
C GLU A 765 -3.32 -24.72 -9.82
N HIS A 766 -2.83 -25.12 -10.99
CA HIS A 766 -3.21 -24.52 -12.26
C HIS A 766 -4.55 -25.07 -12.76
N ILE A 767 -5.56 -24.20 -12.95
CA ILE A 767 -6.87 -24.63 -13.49
C ILE A 767 -6.90 -24.49 -15.01
N ASN A 768 -6.44 -23.35 -15.55
CA ASN A 768 -6.28 -23.07 -16.99
C ASN A 768 -5.26 -21.94 -17.19
N ASP A 769 -4.95 -21.59 -18.44
CA ASP A 769 -3.91 -20.62 -18.88
C ASP A 769 -3.88 -19.25 -18.15
N SER A 770 -4.90 -18.90 -17.36
CA SER A 770 -4.98 -17.63 -16.63
C SER A 770 -5.51 -17.72 -15.19
N THR A 771 -5.89 -18.91 -14.68
CA THR A 771 -6.50 -19.03 -13.34
C THR A 771 -5.88 -20.14 -12.50
N LEU A 772 -5.65 -19.79 -11.22
CA LEU A 772 -5.14 -20.67 -10.17
C LEU A 772 -6.27 -21.03 -9.20
N THR A 773 -6.11 -22.12 -8.44
CA THR A 773 -6.98 -22.45 -7.31
C THR A 773 -6.78 -21.48 -6.15
N GLU A 774 -7.73 -21.48 -5.21
CA GLU A 774 -7.50 -20.88 -3.89
C GLU A 774 -6.26 -21.50 -3.22
N PRO A 775 -5.47 -20.71 -2.48
CA PRO A 775 -4.28 -21.20 -1.79
C PRO A 775 -4.60 -22.21 -0.70
N ILE A 776 -3.86 -23.31 -0.68
CA ILE A 776 -3.92 -24.37 0.34
C ILE A 776 -2.70 -24.22 1.26
N LEU A 777 -2.93 -24.13 2.57
CA LEU A 777 -1.86 -24.17 3.57
C LEU A 777 -1.25 -25.58 3.63
N LEU A 778 0.07 -25.68 3.44
CA LEU A 778 0.78 -26.96 3.37
C LEU A 778 1.19 -27.50 4.73
N ASN A 779 1.53 -26.62 5.66
CA ASN A 779 2.11 -26.99 6.93
C ASN A 779 1.06 -26.96 8.05
N ASN A 780 0.92 -28.08 8.78
CA ASN A 780 0.04 -28.17 9.95
C ASN A 780 0.69 -27.64 11.24
N ILE A 781 2.01 -27.47 11.22
CA ILE A 781 2.81 -26.88 12.29
C ILE A 781 3.64 -25.78 11.65
N LEU A 782 3.85 -24.68 12.35
CA LEU A 782 4.65 -23.57 11.88
C LEU A 782 6.07 -24.04 11.50
N VAL A 783 6.52 -23.67 10.30
CA VAL A 783 7.85 -24.04 9.80
C VAL A 783 8.87 -23.07 10.39
N LEU A 784 9.87 -23.57 11.10
CA LEU A 784 10.91 -22.75 11.76
C LEU A 784 12.22 -22.69 10.97
N ASP A 785 12.32 -23.49 9.92
CA ASP A 785 13.50 -23.58 9.06
C ASP A 785 13.23 -22.83 7.76
N THR A 786 14.27 -22.59 6.97
CA THR A 786 14.16 -21.90 5.66
C THR A 786 14.07 -22.89 4.49
N LEU A 787 13.82 -24.16 4.82
CA LEU A 787 13.73 -25.29 3.92
C LEU A 787 12.42 -26.02 4.18
N TYR A 788 11.70 -26.35 3.11
CA TYR A 788 10.49 -27.18 3.18
C TYR A 788 10.43 -28.12 1.98
N THR A 789 9.90 -29.33 2.17
CA THR A 789 9.68 -30.26 1.05
C THR A 789 8.20 -30.60 0.97
N ASP A 790 7.58 -30.26 -0.15
CA ASP A 790 6.21 -30.68 -0.45
C ASP A 790 6.25 -32.05 -1.13
N PHE A 791 5.73 -33.07 -0.44
CA PHE A 791 5.60 -34.43 -0.96
C PHE A 791 4.19 -34.71 -1.49
N SER A 792 3.21 -33.83 -1.23
CA SER A 792 1.82 -34.02 -1.64
C SER A 792 1.57 -33.52 -3.06
N VAL A 793 2.46 -33.85 -3.98
CA VAL A 793 2.50 -33.35 -5.37
C VAL A 793 2.42 -34.49 -6.37
N ILE A 794 1.72 -34.26 -7.47
CA ILE A 794 1.58 -35.23 -8.56
C ILE A 794 2.65 -34.95 -9.62
N PRO A 795 3.53 -35.90 -9.96
CA PRO A 795 4.53 -35.72 -11.00
C PRO A 795 3.92 -35.27 -12.34
N GLY A 796 4.54 -34.27 -12.98
CA GLY A 796 4.06 -33.70 -14.25
C GLY A 796 3.04 -32.56 -14.12
N GLU A 797 2.42 -32.36 -12.95
CA GLU A 797 1.53 -31.22 -12.69
C GLU A 797 2.32 -29.97 -12.24
N ARG A 798 1.85 -28.77 -12.61
CA ARG A 798 2.49 -27.51 -12.19
C ARG A 798 1.85 -26.98 -10.92
N TYR A 799 2.70 -26.73 -9.93
CA TYR A 799 2.32 -26.12 -8.66
C TYR A 799 2.96 -24.76 -8.49
N TYR A 800 2.24 -23.86 -7.82
CA TYR A 800 2.67 -22.51 -7.48
C TYR A 800 2.76 -22.38 -5.96
N TYR A 801 3.81 -21.76 -5.47
CA TYR A 801 4.10 -21.66 -4.04
C TYR A 801 4.40 -20.21 -3.67
N TYR A 802 3.99 -19.84 -2.47
CA TYR A 802 4.48 -18.67 -1.75
C TYR A 802 4.50 -19.01 -0.26
N TYR A 803 5.27 -18.27 0.53
CA TYR A 803 5.19 -18.33 1.98
C TYR A 803 4.76 -16.98 2.55
N LYS A 804 4.22 -17.00 3.75
CA LYS A 804 4.02 -15.83 4.59
C LYS A 804 4.72 -16.07 5.92
N ILE A 805 5.24 -15.02 6.55
CA ILE A 805 5.91 -15.12 7.85
C ILE A 805 4.85 -14.89 8.91
N LEU A 806 4.68 -15.84 9.84
CA LEU A 806 3.83 -15.65 11.00
C LEU A 806 4.60 -14.88 12.07
N ARG A 807 4.04 -13.77 12.53
CA ARG A 807 4.66 -12.91 13.54
C ARG A 807 4.12 -13.22 14.94
N THR A 808 4.74 -12.66 15.98
CA THR A 808 4.30 -12.87 17.38
C THR A 808 2.88 -12.40 17.66
N ASN A 809 2.35 -11.50 16.84
CA ASN A 809 0.97 -10.99 16.86
C ASN A 809 -0.04 -11.93 16.18
N MET A 810 0.40 -13.13 15.77
CA MET A 810 -0.39 -14.12 15.03
C MET A 810 -0.91 -13.63 13.67
N ALA A 811 -0.44 -12.49 13.18
CA ALA A 811 -0.67 -12.03 11.82
C ALA A 811 0.41 -12.58 10.89
N GLU A 812 0.05 -12.75 9.63
CA GLU A 812 0.98 -13.13 8.58
C GLU A 812 1.45 -11.89 7.82
N THR A 813 2.69 -11.90 7.32
CA THR A 813 3.17 -10.86 6.40
C THR A 813 2.49 -10.97 5.03
N ASP A 814 2.76 -10.00 4.14
CA ASP A 814 2.51 -10.18 2.71
C ASP A 814 3.13 -11.48 2.19
N SER A 815 2.51 -12.01 1.13
CA SER A 815 3.03 -13.20 0.45
C SER A 815 4.40 -12.89 -0.13
N SER A 816 5.30 -13.85 0.02
CA SER A 816 6.48 -13.95 -0.81
C SER A 816 6.08 -13.93 -2.30
N ARG A 817 7.04 -13.70 -3.21
CA ARG A 817 6.82 -13.90 -4.64
C ARG A 817 6.33 -15.33 -4.86
N VAL A 818 5.48 -15.49 -5.87
CA VAL A 818 5.04 -16.81 -6.29
C VAL A 818 6.13 -17.46 -7.13
N VAL A 819 6.57 -18.65 -6.74
CA VAL A 819 7.42 -19.51 -7.56
C VAL A 819 6.65 -20.72 -8.04
N SER A 820 7.10 -21.34 -9.14
CA SER A 820 6.43 -22.53 -9.66
C SER A 820 7.43 -23.62 -10.00
N ALA A 821 7.02 -24.87 -9.80
CA ALA A 821 7.77 -26.04 -10.20
C ALA A 821 6.83 -27.15 -10.71
N ILE A 822 7.39 -28.04 -11.53
CA ILE A 822 6.73 -29.25 -12.02
C ILE A 822 7.55 -30.43 -11.48
N PRO A 823 7.03 -31.28 -10.57
CA PRO A 823 7.79 -32.38 -10.02
C PRO A 823 8.14 -33.39 -11.12
N HIS A 824 9.31 -34.01 -10.99
CA HIS A 824 9.80 -34.99 -11.94
C HIS A 824 9.10 -36.35 -11.76
N THR A 825 8.92 -37.05 -12.88
CA THR A 825 8.42 -38.43 -12.94
C THR A 825 9.55 -39.43 -12.69
N ALA A 826 9.30 -40.47 -11.89
CA ALA A 826 10.27 -41.55 -11.67
C ALA A 826 10.16 -42.67 -12.71
N SER A 827 11.16 -43.55 -12.71
CA SER A 827 11.14 -44.76 -13.53
C SER A 827 10.17 -45.78 -12.91
N GLN A 828 9.54 -46.61 -13.73
CA GLN A 828 8.67 -47.68 -13.24
C GLN A 828 9.43 -48.59 -12.26
N GLY A 829 8.87 -48.81 -11.07
CA GLY A 829 9.46 -49.56 -9.96
C GLY A 829 10.26 -48.74 -8.94
N ASP A 830 10.57 -47.47 -9.21
CA ASP A 830 11.26 -46.54 -8.29
C ASP A 830 10.22 -45.81 -7.44
N ALA A 831 9.57 -46.57 -6.54
CA ALA A 831 8.49 -46.10 -5.68
C ALA A 831 8.97 -45.08 -4.64
N ASN A 832 10.24 -45.14 -4.24
CA ASN A 832 10.82 -44.25 -3.23
C ASN A 832 11.53 -43.01 -3.82
N GLY A 833 11.58 -42.88 -5.15
CA GLY A 833 12.15 -41.73 -5.85
C GLY A 833 13.65 -41.52 -5.60
N ASP A 834 14.42 -42.58 -5.37
CA ASP A 834 15.87 -42.51 -5.13
C ASP A 834 16.73 -42.73 -6.38
N TYR A 835 16.08 -42.84 -7.55
CA TYR A 835 16.66 -43.12 -8.87
C TYR A 835 17.11 -44.56 -9.10
N ASN A 836 16.96 -45.46 -8.13
CA ASN A 836 17.27 -46.87 -8.28
C ASN A 836 15.99 -47.69 -8.07
N VAL A 837 15.88 -48.79 -8.81
CA VAL A 837 14.84 -49.80 -8.54
C VAL A 837 15.51 -50.91 -7.74
N ASP A 838 15.31 -50.90 -6.42
CA ASP A 838 15.91 -51.85 -5.49
C ASP A 838 14.95 -52.34 -4.39
N VAL A 839 15.50 -52.99 -3.37
CA VAL A 839 14.72 -53.56 -2.27
C VAL A 839 13.99 -52.48 -1.45
N LEU A 840 14.50 -51.25 -1.41
CA LEU A 840 13.90 -50.14 -0.69
C LEU A 840 12.55 -49.72 -1.31
N ASP A 841 12.36 -49.88 -2.62
CA ASP A 841 11.07 -49.63 -3.27
C ASP A 841 9.99 -50.59 -2.78
N ILE A 842 10.36 -51.87 -2.67
CA ILE A 842 9.46 -52.91 -2.14
C ILE A 842 9.08 -52.58 -0.69
N VAL A 843 10.06 -52.12 0.12
CA VAL A 843 9.79 -51.70 1.50
C VAL A 843 8.83 -50.51 1.54
N ASN A 844 8.97 -49.54 0.63
CA ASN A 844 8.05 -48.40 0.54
C ASN A 844 6.64 -48.83 0.10
N ILE A 845 6.51 -49.68 -0.92
CA ILE A 845 5.22 -50.22 -1.35
C ILE A 845 4.53 -50.98 -0.20
N VAL A 846 5.26 -51.83 0.51
CA VAL A 846 4.74 -52.54 1.68
C VAL A 846 4.32 -51.56 2.77
N ALA A 847 5.13 -50.54 3.06
CA ALA A 847 4.78 -49.53 4.06
C ALA A 847 3.50 -48.77 3.69
N TYR A 848 3.35 -48.39 2.41
CA TYR A 848 2.14 -47.76 1.88
C TYR A 848 0.90 -48.67 2.06
N MET A 849 1.01 -49.93 1.65
CA MET A 849 -0.07 -50.92 1.77
C MET A 849 -0.45 -51.25 3.22
N LEU A 850 0.46 -51.03 4.18
CA LEU A 850 0.21 -51.20 5.61
C LEU A 850 -0.29 -49.92 6.30
N ASN A 851 -0.63 -48.87 5.54
CA ASN A 851 -1.03 -47.54 6.02
C ASN A 851 0.02 -46.84 6.90
N ASN A 852 1.31 -47.04 6.61
CA ASN A 852 2.41 -46.37 7.31
C ASN A 852 2.89 -45.07 6.63
N ASP A 853 2.23 -44.62 5.55
CA ASP A 853 2.46 -43.36 4.82
C ASP A 853 3.95 -43.05 4.54
N PRO A 854 4.63 -43.86 3.71
CA PRO A 854 6.02 -43.61 3.34
C PRO A 854 6.16 -42.32 2.53
N GLN A 855 7.19 -41.52 2.81
CA GLN A 855 7.47 -40.27 2.09
C GLN A 855 8.95 -40.17 1.69
N PRO A 856 9.26 -39.89 0.42
CA PRO A 856 8.35 -39.78 -0.73
C PRO A 856 7.76 -41.14 -1.14
N PHE A 857 6.56 -41.15 -1.71
CA PHE A 857 5.96 -42.32 -2.36
C PHE A 857 5.38 -41.92 -3.71
N ILE A 858 5.95 -42.46 -4.79
CA ILE A 858 5.57 -42.14 -6.15
C ILE A 858 4.58 -43.19 -6.64
N PHE A 859 3.29 -42.88 -6.51
CA PHE A 859 2.21 -43.82 -6.82
C PHE A 859 2.33 -44.41 -8.22
N GLU A 860 2.62 -43.58 -9.23
CA GLU A 860 2.71 -44.02 -10.63
C GLU A 860 3.92 -44.92 -10.91
N ALA A 861 4.99 -44.79 -10.11
CA ALA A 861 6.16 -45.66 -10.19
C ALA A 861 5.96 -46.96 -9.40
N ALA A 862 5.22 -46.88 -8.29
CA ALA A 862 4.84 -48.01 -7.45
C ALA A 862 3.78 -48.91 -8.10
N ASP A 863 2.86 -48.36 -8.88
CA ASP A 863 1.87 -49.07 -9.71
C ASP A 863 2.54 -49.63 -10.96
N VAL A 864 3.35 -50.67 -10.76
CA VAL A 864 4.13 -51.27 -11.85
C VAL A 864 3.21 -51.86 -12.91
N ASN A 865 2.04 -52.38 -12.55
CA ASN A 865 1.15 -52.98 -13.54
C ASN A 865 0.21 -51.97 -14.25
N ALA A 866 0.21 -50.71 -13.81
CA ALA A 866 -0.62 -49.60 -14.30
C ALA A 866 -2.13 -49.87 -14.23
N ASP A 867 -2.58 -50.59 -13.20
CA ASP A 867 -3.99 -50.89 -12.94
C ASP A 867 -4.67 -49.89 -11.99
N LEU A 868 -3.93 -48.86 -11.56
CA LEU A 868 -4.33 -47.82 -10.60
C LEU A 868 -4.57 -48.36 -9.18
N THR A 869 -4.07 -49.54 -8.84
CA THR A 869 -4.20 -50.14 -7.51
C THR A 869 -2.89 -50.73 -7.01
N ILE A 870 -2.36 -50.18 -5.91
CA ILE A 870 -1.16 -50.75 -5.27
C ILE A 870 -1.54 -52.01 -4.50
N ASN A 871 -1.07 -53.16 -4.97
CA ASN A 871 -1.34 -54.45 -4.36
C ASN A 871 -0.13 -55.42 -4.46
N VAL A 872 -0.29 -56.67 -4.01
CA VAL A 872 0.83 -57.65 -4.03
C VAL A 872 1.37 -57.96 -5.44
N LEU A 873 0.60 -57.69 -6.50
CA LEU A 873 1.07 -57.81 -7.88
C LEU A 873 2.19 -56.81 -8.16
N ASP A 874 2.09 -55.58 -7.64
CA ASP A 874 3.12 -54.55 -7.79
C ASP A 874 4.38 -54.88 -7.00
N ILE A 875 4.23 -55.43 -5.79
CA ILE A 875 5.38 -55.93 -5.01
C ILE A 875 6.16 -56.96 -5.81
N VAL A 876 5.47 -57.94 -6.41
CA VAL A 876 6.14 -58.95 -7.23
C VAL A 876 6.69 -58.35 -8.53
N GLY A 877 5.98 -57.39 -9.14
CA GLY A 877 6.45 -56.62 -10.28
C GLY A 877 7.78 -55.90 -10.02
N VAL A 878 7.90 -55.20 -8.89
CA VAL A 878 9.16 -54.56 -8.46
C VAL A 878 10.22 -55.60 -8.17
N VAL A 879 9.90 -56.71 -7.48
CA VAL A 879 10.85 -57.83 -7.27
C VAL A 879 11.44 -58.31 -8.60
N GLN A 880 10.67 -58.34 -9.68
CA GLN A 880 11.19 -58.69 -11.00
C GLN A 880 12.14 -57.64 -11.57
N LEU A 881 11.79 -56.35 -11.44
CA LEU A 881 12.61 -55.23 -11.89
C LEU A 881 13.95 -55.19 -11.14
N VAL A 882 13.93 -55.42 -9.81
CA VAL A 882 15.15 -55.51 -8.98
C VAL A 882 16.01 -56.70 -9.39
N ASN A 883 15.39 -57.85 -9.70
CA ASN A 883 16.09 -59.07 -10.09
C ASN A 883 16.43 -59.13 -11.60
N ALA A 884 16.25 -58.04 -12.36
CA ALA A 884 16.16 -58.06 -13.82
C ALA A 884 17.28 -58.85 -14.53
N THR A 885 16.85 -59.95 -15.15
CA THR A 885 17.46 -60.51 -16.37
C THR A 885 16.62 -60.22 -17.63
N LYS A 886 15.55 -59.40 -17.57
CA LYS A 886 14.74 -59.01 -18.75
C LYS A 886 14.00 -57.67 -18.58
N ASP A 887 13.82 -56.98 -19.71
CA ASP A 887 12.84 -55.88 -19.88
C ASP A 887 11.44 -56.41 -19.55
N TRP A 888 10.83 -55.88 -18.49
CA TRP A 888 9.45 -56.19 -18.13
C TRP A 888 8.52 -55.50 -19.13
N ILE A 889 7.69 -56.29 -19.83
CA ILE A 889 6.64 -55.79 -20.72
C ILE A 889 5.32 -56.06 -20.01
N PRO A 890 4.45 -55.06 -19.78
CA PRO A 890 3.16 -55.29 -19.14
C PRO A 890 2.37 -56.32 -19.96
N PRO A 891 1.97 -57.45 -19.38
CA PRO A 891 1.23 -58.46 -20.11
C PRO A 891 -0.23 -58.04 -20.25
N VAL A 892 -0.62 -57.58 -21.44
CA VAL A 892 -2.03 -57.35 -21.85
C VAL A 892 -2.83 -58.67 -21.96
N ILE A 893 -2.26 -59.79 -21.52
CA ILE A 893 -2.88 -61.12 -21.58
C ILE A 893 -2.88 -61.73 -20.19
N TYR A 894 -4.03 -61.64 -19.51
CA TYR A 894 -4.33 -62.48 -18.34
C TYR A 894 -4.19 -63.95 -18.73
N ARG A 895 -3.18 -64.65 -18.20
CA ARG A 895 -3.20 -66.11 -18.26
C ARG A 895 -4.22 -66.61 -17.25
N ASN A 896 -5.11 -67.51 -17.67
CA ASN A 896 -5.90 -68.27 -16.72
C ASN A 896 -4.95 -69.21 -15.95
N HIS A 897 -4.57 -68.80 -14.75
CA HIS A 897 -3.93 -69.69 -13.78
C HIS A 897 -5.01 -70.57 -13.14
N GLU A 898 -4.67 -71.82 -12.85
CA GLU A 898 -5.48 -72.64 -11.94
C GLU A 898 -5.49 -71.96 -10.55
N PRO A 899 -6.66 -71.85 -9.88
CA PRO A 899 -6.76 -71.19 -8.60
C PRO A 899 -5.96 -71.94 -7.53
N ALA A 900 -5.45 -71.20 -6.54
CA ALA A 900 -4.90 -71.78 -5.32
C ALA A 900 -5.96 -71.80 -4.22
N TYR A 901 -5.90 -72.80 -3.34
CA TYR A 901 -6.91 -72.98 -2.29
C TYR A 901 -6.34 -72.66 -0.92
N ILE A 902 -6.92 -71.68 -0.23
CA ILE A 902 -6.53 -71.30 1.13
C ILE A 902 -7.51 -71.87 2.16
N SER A 903 -7.01 -72.26 3.32
CA SER A 903 -7.81 -72.80 4.42
C SER A 903 -7.22 -72.42 5.78
N LEU A 904 -8.10 -72.32 6.77
CA LEU A 904 -7.75 -72.11 8.17
C LEU A 904 -7.87 -73.47 8.89
N ASP A 905 -6.74 -74.03 9.34
CA ASP A 905 -6.69 -75.26 10.15
C ASP A 905 -6.18 -74.91 11.56
N GLY A 906 -7.12 -74.67 12.48
CA GLY A 906 -6.83 -74.30 13.86
C GLY A 906 -6.01 -73.01 13.96
N ASP A 907 -4.80 -73.10 14.50
CA ASP A 907 -3.86 -71.98 14.67
C ASP A 907 -3.00 -71.73 13.42
N LYS A 908 -3.35 -72.29 12.24
CA LYS A 908 -2.53 -72.20 11.03
C LYS A 908 -3.34 -71.88 9.79
N ILE A 909 -2.74 -71.10 8.90
CA ILE A 909 -3.20 -70.90 7.52
C ILE A 909 -2.43 -71.84 6.61
N ARG A 910 -3.16 -72.59 5.80
CA ARG A 910 -2.62 -73.48 4.77
C ARG A 910 -3.01 -73.01 3.39
N ILE A 911 -2.10 -73.18 2.44
CA ILE A 911 -2.37 -72.94 1.03
C ILE A 911 -2.02 -74.19 0.22
N GLU A 912 -2.93 -74.62 -0.63
CA GLU A 912 -2.72 -75.63 -1.66
C GLU A 912 -2.42 -74.90 -2.98
N SER A 913 -1.19 -75.04 -3.45
CA SER A 913 -0.69 -74.39 -4.67
C SER A 913 -0.10 -75.46 -5.60
N ILE A 914 -0.12 -75.22 -6.90
CA ILE A 914 0.60 -76.02 -7.91
C ILE A 914 2.01 -75.47 -8.19
N GLY A 915 2.56 -74.64 -7.29
CA GLY A 915 3.84 -73.98 -7.49
C GLY A 915 3.76 -72.65 -8.24
N GLN A 916 2.57 -72.06 -8.34
CA GLN A 916 2.29 -70.86 -9.14
C GLN A 916 2.26 -69.54 -8.35
N LEU A 917 2.45 -69.55 -7.03
CA LEU A 917 2.33 -68.36 -6.19
C LEU A 917 3.68 -67.86 -5.68
N THR A 918 4.01 -66.59 -5.92
CA THR A 918 5.19 -65.88 -5.40
C THR A 918 4.80 -64.82 -4.37
N GLY A 919 3.58 -64.30 -4.47
CA GLY A 919 2.99 -63.36 -3.52
C GLY A 919 1.55 -63.72 -3.18
N LEU A 920 1.13 -63.37 -1.97
CA LEU A 920 -0.21 -63.56 -1.45
C LEU A 920 -0.59 -62.37 -0.56
N GLN A 921 -1.72 -61.76 -0.85
CA GLN A 921 -2.39 -60.75 -0.03
C GLN A 921 -3.71 -61.35 0.47
N PHE A 922 -4.03 -61.12 1.73
CA PHE A 922 -5.33 -61.51 2.27
C PHE A 922 -5.76 -60.64 3.45
N GLU A 923 -7.07 -60.59 3.66
CA GLU A 923 -7.69 -60.03 4.85
C GLU A 923 -8.30 -61.13 5.73
N LEU A 924 -8.20 -60.96 7.04
CA LEU A 924 -8.93 -61.73 8.03
C LEU A 924 -9.83 -60.78 8.82
N HIS A 925 -11.14 -60.87 8.61
CA HIS A 925 -12.11 -60.09 9.35
C HIS A 925 -12.37 -60.71 10.71
N THR A 926 -12.39 -59.89 11.74
CA THR A 926 -12.68 -60.31 13.11
C THR A 926 -13.08 -59.11 13.97
N ALA A 927 -13.94 -59.34 14.96
CA ALA A 927 -14.31 -58.32 15.95
C ALA A 927 -13.18 -58.00 16.96
N PHE A 928 -12.11 -58.79 17.00
CA PHE A 928 -11.03 -58.68 18.00
C PHE A 928 -9.63 -58.70 17.38
N PRO A 929 -9.29 -57.76 16.48
CA PRO A 929 -8.00 -57.76 15.76
C PRO A 929 -6.79 -57.62 16.70
N ASP A 930 -6.97 -57.00 17.87
CA ASP A 930 -5.91 -56.84 18.87
C ASP A 930 -5.39 -58.15 19.47
N LEU A 931 -6.19 -59.22 19.39
CA LEU A 931 -5.87 -60.54 19.95
C LEU A 931 -5.17 -61.47 18.97
N VAL A 932 -4.91 -61.00 17.74
CA VAL A 932 -4.33 -61.83 16.69
C VAL A 932 -2.91 -61.39 16.38
N GLN A 933 -2.01 -62.37 16.32
CA GLN A 933 -0.65 -62.18 15.81
C GLN A 933 -0.34 -63.21 14.74
N LEU A 934 0.25 -62.77 13.63
CA LEU A 934 0.66 -63.64 12.53
C LEU A 934 2.17 -63.86 12.57
N THR A 935 2.60 -65.09 12.32
CA THR A 935 4.02 -65.45 12.18
C THR A 935 4.20 -66.33 10.95
N SER A 936 5.17 -66.02 10.09
CA SER A 936 5.47 -66.84 8.91
C SER A 936 5.96 -68.23 9.32
N LEU A 937 5.44 -69.26 8.67
CA LEU A 937 5.89 -70.66 8.81
C LEU A 937 6.69 -71.14 7.58
N ILE A 938 6.67 -70.37 6.50
CA ILE A 938 7.33 -70.71 5.24
C ILE A 938 8.71 -70.02 5.16
N PRO A 939 9.82 -70.77 5.05
CA PRO A 939 11.15 -70.18 4.95
C PRO A 939 11.34 -69.37 3.65
N GLY A 940 12.01 -68.22 3.76
CA GLY A 940 12.37 -67.38 2.61
C GLY A 940 11.27 -66.44 2.11
N PHE A 941 10.08 -66.45 2.71
CA PHE A 941 9.03 -65.49 2.43
C PHE A 941 8.94 -64.45 3.55
N GLU A 942 8.76 -63.21 3.15
CA GLU A 942 8.52 -62.07 4.03
C GLU A 942 7.03 -61.98 4.34
N LEU A 943 6.69 -61.84 5.63
CA LEU A 943 5.33 -61.62 6.09
C LEU A 943 5.25 -60.22 6.70
N ALA A 944 4.40 -59.38 6.12
CA ALA A 944 4.10 -58.04 6.60
C ALA A 944 2.58 -57.94 6.83
N TRP A 945 2.14 -57.36 7.95
CA TRP A 945 0.72 -57.28 8.25
C TRP A 945 0.43 -56.11 9.19
N THR A 946 -0.81 -55.62 9.14
CA THR A 946 -1.31 -54.54 10.00
C THR A 946 -2.74 -54.83 10.45
N ARG A 947 -3.18 -54.12 11.48
CA ARG A 947 -4.57 -54.17 11.95
C ARG A 947 -5.38 -53.14 11.17
N THR A 948 -6.57 -53.53 10.76
CA THR A 948 -7.54 -52.65 10.09
C THR A 948 -8.78 -52.50 10.98
N GLU A 949 -9.65 -51.56 10.66
CA GLU A 949 -10.92 -51.37 11.40
C GLU A 949 -11.77 -52.65 11.43
N ASN A 950 -11.67 -53.49 10.38
CA ASN A 950 -12.48 -54.68 10.18
C ASN A 950 -11.74 -55.99 10.50
N GLY A 951 -10.46 -55.94 10.88
CA GLY A 951 -9.67 -57.14 11.13
C GLY A 951 -8.16 -56.97 10.91
N ILE A 952 -7.58 -57.80 10.03
CA ILE A 952 -6.14 -57.86 9.75
C ILE A 952 -5.95 -57.86 8.24
N PHE A 953 -5.00 -57.06 7.77
CA PHE A 953 -4.49 -57.11 6.41
C PHE A 953 -3.08 -57.69 6.43
N ALA A 954 -2.81 -58.66 5.57
CA ALA A 954 -1.52 -59.36 5.54
C ALA A 954 -1.02 -59.58 4.11
N LEU A 955 0.29 -59.51 3.97
CA LEU A 955 1.08 -59.70 2.76
C LEU A 955 2.15 -60.75 3.03
N LEU A 956 2.22 -61.75 2.16
CA LEU A 956 3.24 -62.79 2.17
C LEU A 956 3.88 -62.84 0.79
N PHE A 957 5.17 -62.55 0.66
CA PHE A 957 5.83 -62.47 -0.65
C PHE A 957 7.29 -62.90 -0.57
N ASN A 958 7.88 -63.27 -1.71
CA ASN A 958 9.27 -63.70 -1.79
C ASN A 958 10.16 -62.65 -2.47
N MET A 959 11.16 -62.13 -1.76
CA MET A 959 12.08 -61.11 -2.28
C MET A 959 13.02 -61.63 -3.38
N GLN A 960 13.19 -62.95 -3.50
CA GLN A 960 14.00 -63.59 -4.54
C GLN A 960 13.16 -64.18 -5.67
N GLY A 961 11.84 -63.96 -5.67
CA GLY A 961 10.93 -64.47 -6.69
C GLY A 961 10.69 -65.99 -6.64
N ASN A 962 10.99 -66.66 -5.52
CA ASN A 962 10.68 -68.08 -5.36
C ASN A 962 9.18 -68.31 -5.14
N THR A 963 8.66 -69.43 -5.64
CA THR A 963 7.26 -69.80 -5.46
C THR A 963 7.01 -70.63 -4.21
N ILE A 964 5.78 -70.56 -3.70
CA ILE A 964 5.25 -71.48 -2.68
C ILE A 964 5.27 -72.89 -3.28
N PRO A 965 5.81 -73.91 -2.58
CA PRO A 965 5.92 -75.26 -3.11
C PRO A 965 4.59 -75.87 -3.57
N GLU A 966 4.65 -76.74 -4.59
CA GLU A 966 3.52 -77.54 -5.03
C GLU A 966 3.01 -78.45 -3.88
N GLY A 967 1.69 -78.45 -3.67
CA GLY A 967 0.99 -79.19 -2.61
C GLY A 967 0.47 -78.28 -1.49
N ILE A 968 0.07 -78.91 -0.38
CA ILE A 968 -0.43 -78.21 0.82
C ILE A 968 0.75 -77.74 1.67
N THR A 969 0.87 -76.42 1.83
CA THR A 969 1.93 -75.78 2.62
C THR A 969 1.33 -74.97 3.77
N GLU A 970 1.86 -75.16 4.98
CA GLU A 970 1.54 -74.29 6.13
C GLU A 970 2.34 -72.99 6.01
N ILE A 971 1.65 -71.86 5.80
CA ILE A 971 2.31 -70.59 5.47
C ILE A 971 2.37 -69.62 6.64
N ILE A 972 1.36 -69.62 7.52
CA ILE A 972 1.27 -68.67 8.64
C ILE A 972 0.73 -69.38 9.87
N ARG A 973 1.32 -69.09 11.04
CA ARG A 973 0.75 -69.40 12.34
C ARG A 973 0.02 -68.20 12.88
N ILE A 974 -1.20 -68.41 13.35
CA ILE A 974 -2.02 -67.43 14.05
C ILE A 974 -1.90 -67.71 15.55
N GLN A 975 -1.26 -66.81 16.30
CA GLN A 975 -1.37 -66.84 17.75
C GLN A 975 -2.64 -66.07 18.14
N HIS A 976 -3.63 -66.79 18.64
CA HIS A 976 -4.92 -66.22 19.02
C HIS A 976 -5.51 -66.95 20.25
N SER A 977 -6.31 -66.22 21.05
CA SER A 977 -7.09 -66.78 22.17
C SER A 977 -8.55 -67.08 21.82
N ASN A 978 -8.83 -67.26 20.51
CA ASN A 978 -10.14 -67.45 19.85
C ASN A 978 -10.93 -66.16 19.55
N PRO A 979 -10.98 -65.76 18.26
CA PRO A 979 -12.14 -65.02 17.75
C PRO A 979 -12.59 -65.49 16.35
N ASP A 980 -13.81 -65.09 15.99
CA ASP A 980 -14.50 -65.38 14.73
C ASP A 980 -13.71 -64.82 13.53
N LEU A 981 -12.86 -65.63 12.90
CA LEU A 981 -12.04 -65.25 11.76
C LEU A 981 -12.78 -65.61 10.46
N GLN A 982 -12.99 -64.62 9.60
CA GLN A 982 -13.55 -64.81 8.27
C GLN A 982 -12.59 -64.27 7.21
N TRP A 983 -12.50 -64.96 6.07
CA TRP A 983 -11.73 -64.46 4.94
C TRP A 983 -12.39 -63.23 4.35
N GLY A 984 -11.63 -62.14 4.23
CA GLY A 984 -11.99 -60.96 3.46
C GLY A 984 -11.49 -61.07 2.02
N GLN A 985 -10.98 -59.96 1.48
CA GLN A 985 -10.38 -59.97 0.14
C GLN A 985 -9.08 -60.78 0.11
N MET A 986 -8.83 -61.49 -0.99
CA MET A 986 -7.65 -62.31 -1.20
C MET A 986 -7.14 -62.15 -2.63
N LEU A 987 -5.82 -62.06 -2.79
CA LEU A 987 -5.16 -61.85 -4.06
C LEU A 987 -3.87 -62.65 -4.10
N GLY A 988 -3.65 -63.45 -5.16
CA GLY A 988 -2.40 -64.15 -5.40
C GLY A 988 -1.62 -63.53 -6.55
N ALA A 989 -0.30 -63.54 -6.46
CA ALA A 989 0.61 -63.11 -7.51
C ALA A 989 1.48 -64.28 -7.95
N ASP A 990 1.58 -64.53 -9.26
CA ASP A 990 2.54 -65.48 -9.83
C ASP A 990 3.96 -64.87 -9.89
N PRO A 991 5.00 -65.63 -10.30
CA PRO A 991 6.35 -65.08 -10.46
C PRO A 991 6.46 -63.89 -11.40
N GLU A 992 5.53 -63.75 -12.34
CA GLU A 992 5.41 -62.69 -13.33
C GLU A 992 4.59 -61.46 -12.86
N GLY A 993 4.11 -61.46 -11.62
CA GLY A 993 3.25 -60.41 -11.08
C GLY A 993 1.83 -60.43 -11.69
N GLN A 994 1.39 -61.56 -12.24
CA GLN A 994 0.03 -61.76 -12.72
C GLN A 994 -0.89 -62.31 -11.65
N LEU A 995 -2.18 -62.00 -11.78
CA LEU A 995 -3.22 -62.46 -10.89
C LEU A 995 -3.36 -63.99 -10.89
N VAL A 996 -3.32 -64.56 -9.69
CA VAL A 996 -3.75 -65.92 -9.38
C VAL A 996 -4.95 -65.84 -8.43
N GLU A 997 -6.08 -66.42 -8.85
CA GLU A 997 -7.29 -66.46 -8.05
C GLU A 997 -7.07 -67.34 -6.79
N ILE A 998 -7.49 -66.83 -5.63
CA ILE A 998 -7.41 -67.53 -4.34
C ILE A 998 -8.82 -67.88 -3.88
N LEU A 999 -9.10 -69.18 -3.73
CA LEU A 999 -10.40 -69.69 -3.31
C LEU A 999 -10.31 -70.33 -1.92
N THR A 1000 -11.37 -70.23 -1.12
CA THR A 1000 -11.45 -70.97 0.14
C THR A 1000 -11.69 -72.45 -0.14
N SER A 1001 -10.89 -73.35 0.45
CA SER A 1001 -11.07 -74.80 0.27
C SER A 1001 -12.45 -75.28 0.78
N PRO A 1002 -13.20 -76.10 0.02
CA PRO A 1002 -14.56 -76.54 0.39
C PRO A 1002 -14.62 -77.68 1.43
N LEU A 1003 -13.66 -77.80 2.36
CA LEU A 1003 -13.53 -78.97 3.25
C LEU A 1003 -13.58 -78.61 4.74
N ASN A 1004 -14.79 -78.33 5.24
CA ASN A 1004 -15.18 -78.74 6.60
C ASN A 1004 -15.76 -80.17 6.53
N LEU A 1005 -14.90 -81.18 6.53
CA LEU A 1005 -15.30 -82.55 6.89
C LEU A 1005 -15.35 -82.63 8.41
N GLU A 1006 -16.43 -82.14 9.02
CA GLU A 1006 -17.01 -82.58 10.31
C GLU A 1006 -17.98 -81.53 10.91
N GLU A 1007 -19.04 -81.14 10.19
CA GLU A 1007 -20.24 -80.59 10.86
C GLU A 1007 -21.52 -81.10 10.21
N HIS A 1008 -22.27 -81.92 10.94
CA HIS A 1008 -23.60 -82.39 10.54
C HIS A 1008 -24.65 -81.31 10.80
N ILE A 1009 -25.25 -80.77 9.73
CA ILE A 1009 -26.38 -79.83 9.81
C ILE A 1009 -27.65 -80.62 10.16
N ALA A 1010 -28.29 -80.28 11.29
CA ALA A 1010 -29.62 -80.79 11.62
C ALA A 1010 -30.68 -80.06 10.78
N LEU A 1011 -31.50 -80.82 10.03
CA LEU A 1011 -32.62 -80.26 9.27
C LEU A 1011 -33.84 -80.01 10.18
N PRO A 1012 -34.68 -78.99 9.89
CA PRO A 1012 -35.93 -78.73 10.61
C PRO A 1012 -36.93 -79.89 10.48
N VAL A 1013 -37.87 -79.99 11.42
CA VAL A 1013 -38.83 -81.10 11.57
C VAL A 1013 -39.72 -81.31 10.34
N ASP A 1014 -39.95 -80.27 9.53
CA ASP A 1014 -40.68 -80.35 8.26
C ASP A 1014 -39.87 -79.70 7.12
N PHE A 1015 -39.60 -80.43 6.04
CA PHE A 1015 -39.03 -79.88 4.80
C PHE A 1015 -39.69 -80.52 3.57
N THR A 1016 -39.79 -79.75 2.48
CA THR A 1016 -40.35 -80.23 1.19
C THR A 1016 -39.28 -80.11 0.11
N LEU A 1017 -39.04 -81.18 -0.64
CA LEU A 1017 -38.08 -81.19 -1.75
C LEU A 1017 -38.81 -81.01 -3.09
N ASN A 1018 -38.61 -79.88 -3.77
CA ASN A 1018 -39.14 -79.65 -5.11
C ASN A 1018 -38.05 -79.90 -6.17
N VAL A 1019 -38.29 -80.81 -7.11
CA VAL A 1019 -37.35 -81.11 -8.20
C VAL A 1019 -38.04 -80.95 -9.56
N PHE A 1020 -37.64 -79.97 -10.36
CA PHE A 1020 -38.06 -79.80 -11.77
C PHE A 1020 -37.11 -78.87 -12.55
N PRO A 1021 -36.79 -79.15 -13.83
CA PRO A 1021 -36.35 -80.41 -14.42
C PRO A 1021 -34.85 -80.39 -14.82
N ASN A 1022 -34.19 -81.52 -14.59
CA ASN A 1022 -32.92 -81.90 -15.21
C ASN A 1022 -33.23 -82.63 -16.53
N PRO A 1023 -32.76 -82.16 -17.70
CA PRO A 1023 -33.05 -82.82 -18.98
C PRO A 1023 -32.13 -84.00 -19.32
N ALA A 1024 -31.30 -84.52 -18.39
CA ALA A 1024 -30.25 -85.46 -18.78
C ALA A 1024 -29.98 -86.67 -17.88
N LYS A 1025 -30.83 -87.06 -16.90
CA LYS A 1025 -30.64 -88.34 -16.17
C LYS A 1025 -31.95 -89.02 -15.74
N ASP A 1026 -32.05 -90.32 -16.01
CA ASP A 1026 -33.22 -91.18 -15.75
C ASP A 1026 -33.38 -91.63 -14.28
N GLN A 1027 -32.56 -91.14 -13.35
CA GLN A 1027 -32.68 -91.42 -11.91
C GLN A 1027 -32.11 -90.29 -11.06
N VAL A 1028 -32.84 -89.90 -10.00
CA VAL A 1028 -32.39 -89.02 -8.92
C VAL A 1028 -32.47 -89.80 -7.62
N ASN A 1029 -31.34 -90.00 -6.95
CA ASN A 1029 -31.28 -90.55 -5.61
C ASN A 1029 -31.17 -89.39 -4.61
N ILE A 1030 -32.13 -89.31 -3.69
CA ILE A 1030 -32.08 -88.38 -2.55
C ILE A 1030 -31.81 -89.21 -1.31
N SER A 1031 -30.74 -88.87 -0.58
CA SER A 1031 -30.39 -89.51 0.70
C SER A 1031 -30.45 -88.45 1.80
N TYR A 1032 -31.21 -88.73 2.86
CA TYR A 1032 -31.35 -87.88 4.02
C TYR A 1032 -31.27 -88.73 5.30
N PHE A 1033 -31.03 -88.09 6.44
CA PHE A 1033 -30.96 -88.74 7.75
C PHE A 1033 -31.92 -88.06 8.73
N LEU A 1034 -32.67 -88.86 9.50
CA LEU A 1034 -33.57 -88.37 10.54
C LEU A 1034 -32.96 -88.71 11.92
N PRO A 1035 -32.90 -87.76 12.86
CA PRO A 1035 -32.22 -87.96 14.14
C PRO A 1035 -33.02 -88.84 15.14
N GLY A 1036 -34.18 -89.38 14.76
CA GLY A 1036 -35.00 -90.30 15.57
C GLY A 1036 -36.04 -91.05 14.75
N ALA A 1037 -36.81 -91.95 15.37
CA ALA A 1037 -37.88 -92.70 14.68
C ALA A 1037 -38.98 -91.74 14.17
N SER A 1038 -39.26 -91.76 12.86
CA SER A 1038 -40.27 -90.89 12.24
C SER A 1038 -41.04 -91.67 11.16
N GLU A 1039 -42.31 -91.33 10.94
CA GLU A 1039 -43.08 -91.81 9.79
C GLU A 1039 -42.76 -90.95 8.57
N VAL A 1040 -42.32 -91.57 7.49
CA VAL A 1040 -42.06 -90.91 6.21
C VAL A 1040 -43.25 -91.19 5.30
N GLN A 1041 -43.89 -90.13 4.78
CA GLN A 1041 -44.83 -90.21 3.67
C GLN A 1041 -44.13 -89.65 2.43
N ILE A 1042 -43.94 -90.49 1.41
CA ILE A 1042 -43.30 -90.11 0.14
C ILE A 1042 -44.36 -89.64 -0.85
#